data_AF-A0A449A9A9-F1
#
_entry.id   AF-A0A449A9A9-F1
#
_cell.length_a   1.000
_cell.length_b   1.000
_cell.length_c   1.000
_cell.angle_alpha   90.00
_cell.angle_beta   90.00
_cell.angle_gamma   90.00
#
_symmetry.space_group_name_H-M   'P 1'
#
loop_
_entity.id
_entity.type
_entity.pdbx_description
1 polymer ?
#
loop_
_entity_poly.entity_id
_entity_poly.type
_entity_poly.pdbx_seq_one_letter_code
_entity_poly.pdbx_strand_id
1 'polypeptide(L)'
;MIGGGSMGKKTRNTLLGLAAILTICGTTSATLSTVISSKKHISEQKIVEQIDKLIEQINNDIQTLESNKNSVDTLKKAIDKSKKSLEKYKQKFNEWSKNEYKQYKNIQQPLANFDSSIKDLENKIKESEEKLKQNIQTVQNIVDNAKKTSDEAIEKLEKTSETNLPGLKQANQELQNAAKELEKAKQTAQEMNSQSHVDDLVLKAKEVQKAEEKVKKLINTIQNQTDKQRYDSYQDELNKHINILNKNIEESNNLNDDLSILEPFIEKFEKDNFKAEDAHNFINSIKEPLPQEITNTNRKLKDVIENSEQKINELKSNISNIKSKIDNELNLLNQSQNESKSKIDSTNDINVLTDEFNKSNQRLKVEIPKLNDKIDKYKYQEASPKVIELIENEKSLANAILQKLKNDALNHLNSATNLSDQQNEAFKNQIENATTPQQISKIKNDISLANFKEKAKNDINELQNINSEKQNFINKIDLANNKEEINNIVQEANELNESNSNSSNTSNVIYNTSSTQPTVNLHSKQIAKEKIDKLEYLSEDEKQDFKTNIDNSNDDQEIENHVSNAQTNNQNKQNIVENVKDLDLISTNRKTSAEEYIKNNSLEDSNIKHEELSATNDEKLKIRKQINNAQIVGDIDRDTKRELLNKLINNDDQATLQEIKDILSKHQAYNNELIKAIADFKKLLDKFIKINEKVTISELKNQNQTIINNLDRNIKDYEQKLEKGINSKWLVSEYAAKVNTANKNTSYYINNLEKAIEFIDKRSRNQSINDRYLEEYHKAILENYETEIKCISTRNFEDFRIFAQSLSKLENINSSPIKTIAKELFKNEIILLVGNGIWSISSETVPYNSRSGYKTKVAKIYFEQNSSASNPKIMIDESYYREIYKNFEIKWYGNPDWHKSTAIKKDNGYDYLSDGLIFDSNDEFGTKFKIWIKGNDALYIENIPSKEEYMSKHSASEIQKDSDVSHHIKPEHLEFIDY
;
A
#
# COMPACT_ATOMS: atom_id res chain seq x y z
N MET A 1 20.02 -51.34 66.43
CA MET A 1 20.00 -50.94 67.86
C MET A 1 19.00 -49.81 68.01
N ILE A 2 18.13 -49.68 69.02
CA ILE A 2 17.51 -50.50 70.07
C ILE A 2 16.29 -49.65 70.50
N GLY A 3 15.14 -50.26 70.82
CA GLY A 3 14.12 -49.68 71.71
C GLY A 3 13.32 -48.49 71.14
N GLY A 4 12.08 -48.60 70.67
CA GLY A 4 11.05 -49.55 71.07
C GLY A 4 10.14 -48.95 72.13
N GLY A 5 8.87 -48.78 71.78
CA GLY A 5 7.83 -49.42 72.57
C GLY A 5 6.83 -48.51 73.30
N SER A 6 5.57 -48.85 73.04
CA SER A 6 4.49 -48.98 74.01
C SER A 6 3.51 -47.81 74.20
N MET A 7 2.48 -47.79 73.35
CA MET A 7 1.17 -48.38 73.68
C MET A 7 0.66 -48.22 75.13
N GLY A 8 -0.51 -47.62 75.32
CA GLY A 8 -1.25 -47.83 76.57
C GLY A 8 -2.46 -46.94 76.82
N LYS A 9 -3.64 -47.56 76.67
CA LYS A 9 -4.80 -47.56 77.61
C LYS A 9 -5.50 -46.21 77.88
N LYS A 10 -6.79 -46.12 77.49
CA LYS A 10 -7.98 -46.31 78.36
C LYS A 10 -7.90 -45.39 79.60
N THR A 11 -8.90 -44.55 79.92
CA THR A 11 -10.15 -45.00 80.53
C THR A 11 -11.18 -43.85 80.59
N ARG A 12 -12.45 -44.23 80.49
CA ARG A 12 -13.69 -43.52 80.82
C ARG A 12 -13.84 -43.32 82.34
N ASN A 13 -14.59 -42.26 82.71
CA ASN A 13 -15.43 -42.12 83.92
C ASN A 13 -14.67 -42.15 85.28
N THR A 14 -14.93 -41.34 86.30
CA THR A 14 -16.23 -41.10 86.96
C THR A 14 -16.01 -40.11 88.13
N LEU A 15 -17.02 -39.27 88.40
CA LEU A 15 -17.52 -38.84 89.73
C LEU A 15 -16.68 -37.96 90.70
N LEU A 16 -17.39 -36.95 91.25
CA LEU A 16 -17.18 -36.23 92.53
C LEU A 16 -15.96 -35.27 92.56
N GLY A 17 -16.01 -34.03 93.03
CA GLY A 17 -16.98 -33.27 93.82
C GLY A 17 -16.20 -32.22 94.64
N LEU A 18 -16.88 -31.12 95.02
CA LEU A 18 -16.54 -30.17 96.11
C LEU A 18 -15.33 -29.24 95.86
N ALA A 19 -15.26 -27.97 96.30
CA ALA A 19 -16.07 -26.95 96.96
C ALA A 19 -15.27 -25.63 96.73
N ALA A 20 -15.73 -24.37 96.82
CA ALA A 20 -16.51 -23.72 97.86
C ALA A 20 -16.81 -22.24 97.48
N ILE A 21 -18.03 -21.77 97.78
CA ILE A 21 -18.40 -20.54 98.55
C ILE A 21 -17.98 -19.17 97.94
N LEU A 22 -18.88 -18.24 97.54
CA LEU A 22 -19.97 -17.55 98.28
C LEU A 22 -21.18 -17.26 97.36
N THR A 23 -22.40 -17.79 97.56
CA THR A 23 -23.52 -17.39 98.47
C THR A 23 -24.07 -15.96 98.26
N ILE A 24 -25.38 -15.68 98.13
CA ILE A 24 -26.61 -16.48 98.39
C ILE A 24 -27.89 -15.83 97.77
N CYS A 25 -28.82 -16.71 97.37
CA CYS A 25 -30.31 -16.67 97.24
C CYS A 25 -31.03 -15.55 96.44
N GLY A 26 -32.12 -15.83 95.69
CA GLY A 26 -32.87 -17.07 95.48
C GLY A 26 -34.16 -16.83 94.66
N THR A 27 -34.63 -17.90 93.99
CA THR A 27 -35.98 -18.17 93.40
C THR A 27 -36.45 -17.26 92.25
N THR A 28 -37.06 -17.69 91.14
CA THR A 28 -37.45 -18.98 90.51
C THR A 28 -37.86 -18.63 89.06
N SER A 29 -37.70 -19.59 88.13
CA SER A 29 -38.39 -19.68 86.83
C SER A 29 -38.33 -18.48 85.85
N ALA A 30 -37.34 -18.42 84.96
CA ALA A 30 -37.48 -17.68 83.68
C ALA A 30 -36.45 -17.97 82.55
N THR A 31 -35.33 -18.66 82.77
CA THR A 31 -34.14 -18.41 81.92
C THR A 31 -33.80 -19.45 80.83
N LEU A 32 -34.61 -20.48 80.58
CA LEU A 32 -34.39 -21.34 79.39
C LEU A 32 -35.10 -20.86 78.11
N SER A 33 -36.04 -19.90 78.19
CA SER A 33 -36.69 -19.34 77.00
C SER A 33 -35.96 -18.11 76.43
N THR A 34 -35.16 -17.40 77.25
CA THR A 34 -34.56 -16.09 76.90
C THR A 34 -33.31 -16.19 76.03
N VAL A 35 -32.54 -17.29 76.10
CA VAL A 35 -31.31 -17.45 75.30
C VAL A 35 -31.61 -17.96 73.87
N ILE A 36 -32.72 -18.70 73.69
CA ILE A 36 -33.17 -19.14 72.36
C ILE A 36 -33.98 -18.04 71.66
N SER A 37 -34.78 -17.24 72.38
CA SER A 37 -35.54 -16.12 71.80
C SER A 37 -34.68 -14.90 71.46
N SER A 38 -33.61 -14.62 72.21
CA SER A 38 -32.67 -13.52 71.90
C SER A 38 -31.83 -13.77 70.64
N LYS A 39 -31.30 -14.99 70.42
CA LYS A 39 -30.62 -15.34 69.15
C LYS A 39 -31.56 -15.31 67.93
N LYS A 40 -32.83 -15.69 68.12
CA LYS A 40 -33.86 -15.65 67.08
C LYS A 40 -34.23 -14.21 66.70
N HIS A 41 -34.47 -13.35 67.70
CA HIS A 41 -34.73 -11.92 67.51
C HIS A 41 -33.57 -11.17 66.83
N ILE A 42 -32.32 -11.48 67.17
CA ILE A 42 -31.14 -10.85 66.56
C ILE A 42 -30.99 -11.26 65.08
N SER A 43 -31.41 -12.47 64.70
CA SER A 43 -31.44 -12.91 63.30
C SER A 43 -32.56 -12.25 62.49
N GLU A 44 -33.71 -12.00 63.11
CA GLU A 44 -34.85 -11.32 62.48
C GLU A 44 -34.56 -9.83 62.22
N GLN A 45 -33.96 -9.13 63.18
CA GLN A 45 -33.64 -7.70 63.07
C GLN A 45 -32.58 -7.41 62.00
N LYS A 46 -31.56 -8.28 61.88
CA LYS A 46 -30.55 -8.19 60.80
C LYS A 46 -31.15 -8.41 59.40
N ILE A 47 -32.25 -9.14 59.27
CA ILE A 47 -32.97 -9.32 58.00
C ILE A 47 -33.77 -8.05 57.68
N VAL A 48 -34.45 -7.45 58.65
CA VAL A 48 -35.18 -6.18 58.47
C VAL A 48 -34.23 -5.05 58.01
N GLU A 49 -33.07 -4.89 58.64
CA GLU A 49 -32.05 -3.90 58.22
C GLU A 49 -31.58 -4.11 56.76
N GLN A 50 -31.46 -5.37 56.32
CA GLN A 50 -31.07 -5.67 54.95
C GLN A 50 -32.18 -5.36 53.96
N ILE A 51 -33.43 -5.62 54.34
CA ILE A 51 -34.60 -5.26 53.55
C ILE A 51 -34.65 -3.73 53.37
N ASP A 52 -34.51 -2.95 54.45
CA ASP A 52 -34.59 -1.49 54.40
C ASP A 52 -33.49 -0.88 53.51
N LYS A 53 -32.26 -1.41 53.57
CA LYS A 53 -31.17 -1.00 52.67
C LYS A 53 -31.46 -1.30 51.21
N LEU A 54 -32.09 -2.43 50.90
CA LEU A 54 -32.46 -2.76 49.53
C LEU A 54 -33.61 -1.86 49.02
N ILE A 55 -34.55 -1.48 49.88
CA ILE A 55 -35.59 -0.48 49.57
C ILE A 55 -34.94 0.88 49.24
N GLU A 56 -33.94 1.32 50.01
CA GLU A 56 -33.21 2.56 49.73
C GLU A 56 -32.47 2.50 48.37
N GLN A 57 -31.83 1.37 48.07
CA GLN A 57 -31.20 1.17 46.77
C GLN A 57 -32.21 1.17 45.60
N ILE A 58 -33.38 0.57 45.80
CA ILE A 58 -34.48 0.63 44.83
C ILE A 58 -34.89 2.08 44.55
N ASN A 59 -35.06 2.90 45.60
CA ASN A 59 -35.43 4.30 45.45
C ASN A 59 -34.37 5.11 44.69
N ASN A 60 -33.08 4.82 44.92
CA ASN A 60 -31.98 5.44 44.18
C ASN A 60 -31.97 5.03 42.69
N ASP A 61 -32.28 3.77 42.38
CA ASP A 61 -32.43 3.31 41.00
C ASP A 61 -33.63 3.98 40.31
N ILE A 62 -34.76 4.17 41.00
CA ILE A 62 -35.92 4.93 40.51
C ILE A 62 -35.55 6.39 40.23
N GLN A 63 -34.83 7.06 41.15
CA GLN A 63 -34.41 8.44 40.97
C GLN A 63 -33.42 8.60 39.81
N THR A 64 -32.56 7.59 39.59
CA THR A 64 -31.64 7.55 38.45
C THR A 64 -32.39 7.48 37.12
N LEU A 65 -33.44 6.64 37.03
CA LEU A 65 -34.30 6.58 35.85
C LEU A 65 -34.99 7.93 35.58
N GLU A 66 -35.55 8.56 36.62
CA GLU A 66 -36.27 9.83 36.48
C GLU A 66 -35.35 11.00 36.07
N SER A 67 -34.12 11.03 36.59
CA SER A 67 -33.14 12.08 36.26
C SER A 67 -32.64 12.01 34.81
N ASN A 68 -32.77 10.84 34.17
CA ASN A 68 -32.34 10.61 32.79
C ASN A 68 -33.50 10.58 31.79
N LYS A 69 -34.75 10.83 32.20
CA LYS A 69 -35.97 10.59 31.39
C LYS A 69 -36.04 11.29 30.02
N ASN A 70 -35.27 12.35 29.78
CA ASN A 70 -35.29 13.09 28.52
C ASN A 70 -34.16 12.68 27.55
N SER A 71 -33.19 11.89 28.02
CA SER A 71 -32.12 11.41 27.15
C SER A 71 -32.51 10.13 26.43
N VAL A 72 -31.72 9.76 25.42
CA VAL A 72 -31.84 8.46 24.73
C VAL A 72 -30.85 7.48 25.36
N ASP A 73 -29.56 7.77 25.29
CA ASP A 73 -28.53 6.78 25.66
C ASP A 73 -28.35 6.63 27.17
N THR A 74 -28.38 7.72 27.95
CA THR A 74 -28.24 7.60 29.43
C THR A 74 -29.49 6.98 30.07
N LEU A 75 -30.68 7.22 29.51
CA LEU A 75 -31.92 6.55 29.92
C LEU A 75 -31.87 5.06 29.62
N LYS A 76 -31.39 4.65 28.43
CA LYS A 76 -31.19 3.24 28.07
C LYS A 76 -30.24 2.54 29.03
N LYS A 77 -29.09 3.15 29.34
CA LYS A 77 -28.13 2.62 30.32
C LYS A 77 -28.74 2.51 31.73
N ALA A 78 -29.50 3.52 32.16
CA ALA A 78 -30.20 3.49 33.44
C ALA A 78 -31.22 2.35 33.50
N ILE A 79 -32.02 2.15 32.45
CA ILE A 79 -32.98 1.04 32.32
C ILE A 79 -32.28 -0.32 32.42
N ASP A 80 -31.20 -0.52 31.67
CA ASP A 80 -30.46 -1.79 31.68
C ASP A 80 -29.84 -2.10 33.04
N LYS A 81 -29.32 -1.07 33.73
CA LYS A 81 -28.83 -1.19 35.09
C LYS A 81 -29.96 -1.54 36.06
N SER A 82 -31.07 -0.81 36.03
CA SER A 82 -32.22 -1.03 36.90
C SER A 82 -32.86 -2.40 36.69
N LYS A 83 -32.90 -2.93 35.46
CA LYS A 83 -33.32 -4.32 35.18
C LYS A 83 -32.41 -5.35 35.83
N LYS A 84 -31.08 -5.16 35.75
CA LYS A 84 -30.12 -6.05 36.42
C LYS A 84 -30.25 -5.98 37.94
N SER A 85 -30.47 -4.80 38.51
CA SER A 85 -30.74 -4.63 39.94
C SER A 85 -32.05 -5.32 40.35
N LEU A 86 -33.11 -5.13 39.56
CA LEU A 86 -34.43 -5.70 39.79
C LEU A 86 -34.41 -7.24 39.92
N GLU A 87 -33.68 -7.93 39.03
CA GLU A 87 -33.53 -9.40 39.13
C GLU A 87 -32.87 -9.82 40.45
N LYS A 88 -31.88 -9.07 40.92
CA LYS A 88 -31.24 -9.33 42.23
C LYS A 88 -32.21 -9.10 43.38
N TYR A 89 -33.02 -8.04 43.31
CA TYR A 89 -34.04 -7.74 44.33
C TYR A 89 -35.13 -8.82 44.39
N LYS A 90 -35.62 -9.28 43.23
CA LYS A 90 -36.56 -10.40 43.13
C LYS A 90 -35.99 -11.70 43.69
N GLN A 91 -34.73 -12.00 43.39
CA GLN A 91 -34.07 -13.19 43.92
C GLN A 91 -34.00 -13.13 45.46
N LYS A 92 -33.60 -11.98 46.02
CA LYS A 92 -33.56 -11.76 47.47
C LYS A 92 -34.93 -11.83 48.12
N PHE A 93 -35.94 -11.25 47.49
CA PHE A 93 -37.33 -11.35 47.93
C PHE A 93 -37.81 -12.82 47.97
N ASN A 94 -37.53 -13.60 46.92
CA ASN A 94 -37.89 -15.01 46.85
C ASN A 94 -37.15 -15.87 47.90
N GLU A 95 -35.89 -15.56 48.20
CA GLU A 95 -35.12 -16.21 49.28
C GLU A 95 -35.81 -16.01 50.64
N TRP A 96 -36.22 -14.78 50.95
CA TRP A 96 -36.85 -14.44 52.24
C TRP A 96 -38.35 -14.74 52.33
N SER A 97 -39.02 -14.95 51.19
CA SER A 97 -40.44 -15.30 51.13
C SER A 97 -40.73 -16.81 51.24
N LYS A 98 -39.70 -17.68 51.36
CA LYS A 98 -39.89 -19.13 51.60
C LYS A 98 -40.44 -19.39 53.01
N ASN A 99 -41.13 -20.52 53.19
CA ASN A 99 -41.96 -20.86 54.36
C ASN A 99 -41.28 -20.79 55.75
N GLU A 100 -39.94 -20.73 55.83
CA GLU A 100 -39.21 -20.65 57.10
C GLU A 100 -39.28 -19.27 57.80
N TYR A 101 -39.50 -18.18 57.06
CA TYR A 101 -39.51 -16.81 57.62
C TYR A 101 -40.90 -16.16 57.71
N LYS A 102 -41.91 -16.73 57.04
CA LYS A 102 -43.31 -16.26 57.08
C LYS A 102 -43.95 -16.27 58.47
N GLN A 103 -43.42 -17.09 59.39
CA GLN A 103 -43.90 -17.21 60.76
C GLN A 103 -43.53 -16.02 61.67
N TYR A 104 -42.62 -15.13 61.24
CA TYR A 104 -42.15 -14.00 62.05
C TYR A 104 -42.90 -12.71 61.73
N LYS A 105 -43.79 -12.29 62.65
CA LYS A 105 -44.65 -11.11 62.50
C LYS A 105 -43.86 -9.80 62.24
N ASN A 106 -42.63 -9.71 62.77
CA ASN A 106 -41.78 -8.52 62.67
C ASN A 106 -41.11 -8.36 61.29
N ILE A 107 -41.04 -9.42 60.47
CA ILE A 107 -40.46 -9.39 59.11
C ILE A 107 -41.56 -9.23 58.05
N GLN A 108 -42.79 -9.64 58.34
CA GLN A 108 -43.90 -9.60 57.39
C GLN A 108 -44.14 -8.21 56.81
N GLN A 109 -44.15 -7.15 57.64
CA GLN A 109 -44.40 -5.79 57.17
C GLN A 109 -43.23 -5.22 56.33
N PRO A 110 -41.95 -5.30 56.77
CA PRO A 110 -40.83 -4.93 55.92
C PRO A 110 -40.78 -5.68 54.60
N LEU A 111 -41.09 -6.98 54.61
CA LEU A 111 -41.11 -7.80 53.38
C LEU A 111 -42.24 -7.37 52.43
N ALA A 112 -43.40 -7.00 52.95
CA ALA A 112 -44.49 -6.42 52.14
C ALA A 112 -44.12 -5.05 51.55
N ASN A 113 -43.43 -4.19 52.32
CA ASN A 113 -42.92 -2.91 51.83
C ASN A 113 -41.85 -3.10 50.74
N PHE A 114 -41.01 -4.13 50.87
CA PHE A 114 -40.01 -4.49 49.86
C PHE A 114 -40.65 -4.99 48.56
N ASP A 115 -41.66 -5.86 48.65
CA ASP A 115 -42.46 -6.29 47.49
C ASP A 115 -43.10 -5.09 46.77
N SER A 116 -43.66 -4.15 47.54
CA SER A 116 -44.22 -2.91 46.98
C SER A 116 -43.16 -2.09 46.26
N SER A 117 -41.99 -1.90 46.87
CA SER A 117 -40.89 -1.13 46.27
C SER A 117 -40.34 -1.80 45.00
N ILE A 118 -40.26 -3.15 44.98
CA ILE A 118 -39.90 -3.92 43.79
C ILE A 118 -40.91 -3.66 42.67
N LYS A 119 -42.22 -3.71 42.97
CA LYS A 119 -43.28 -3.41 41.99
C LYS A 119 -43.22 -1.97 41.49
N ASP A 120 -42.90 -1.01 42.35
CA ASP A 120 -42.73 0.40 41.96
C ASP A 120 -41.55 0.57 40.99
N LEU A 121 -40.41 -0.09 41.24
CA LEU A 121 -39.29 -0.11 40.32
C LEU A 121 -39.63 -0.80 38.99
N GLU A 122 -40.36 -1.93 39.01
CA GLU A 122 -40.84 -2.60 37.80
C GLU A 122 -41.70 -1.67 36.94
N ASN A 123 -42.64 -0.95 37.56
CA ASN A 123 -43.49 0.00 36.87
C ASN A 123 -42.66 1.17 36.32
N LYS A 124 -41.72 1.70 37.10
CA LYS A 124 -40.87 2.80 36.67
C LYS A 124 -39.93 2.42 35.51
N ILE A 125 -39.41 1.20 35.51
CA ILE A 125 -38.63 0.66 34.39
C ILE A 125 -39.51 0.62 33.12
N LYS A 126 -40.75 0.11 33.20
CA LYS A 126 -41.67 0.08 32.06
C LYS A 126 -42.01 1.49 31.54
N GLU A 127 -42.30 2.43 32.42
CA GLU A 127 -42.53 3.84 32.06
C GLU A 127 -41.31 4.44 31.35
N SER A 128 -40.12 4.16 31.86
CA SER A 128 -38.85 4.64 31.30
C SER A 128 -38.55 4.02 29.94
N GLU A 129 -38.88 2.75 29.72
CA GLU A 129 -38.77 2.08 28.42
C GLU A 129 -39.71 2.70 27.37
N GLU A 130 -40.96 3.00 27.75
CA GLU A 130 -41.89 3.71 26.87
C GLU A 130 -41.41 5.14 26.58
N LYS A 131 -40.88 5.83 27.60
CA LYS A 131 -40.30 7.16 27.42
C LYS A 131 -39.07 7.15 26.51
N LEU A 132 -38.21 6.13 26.64
CA LEU A 132 -37.06 5.92 25.76
C LEU A 132 -37.50 5.71 24.31
N LYS A 133 -38.52 4.88 24.06
CA LYS A 133 -39.09 4.71 22.71
C LYS A 133 -39.59 6.04 22.15
N GLN A 134 -40.29 6.84 22.94
CA GLN A 134 -40.75 8.17 22.54
C GLN A 134 -39.57 9.12 22.22
N ASN A 135 -38.53 9.14 23.04
CA ASN A 135 -37.35 9.98 22.82
C ASN A 135 -36.60 9.56 21.52
N ILE A 136 -36.40 8.26 21.30
CA ILE A 136 -35.79 7.72 20.08
C ILE A 136 -36.62 8.12 18.86
N GLN A 137 -37.94 7.91 18.89
CA GLN A 137 -38.81 8.25 17.77
C GLN A 137 -38.81 9.75 17.48
N THR A 138 -38.77 10.59 18.52
CA THR A 138 -38.73 12.06 18.37
C THR A 138 -37.45 12.51 17.68
N VAL A 139 -36.29 12.02 18.11
CA VAL A 139 -35.00 12.34 17.48
C VAL A 139 -34.96 11.84 16.04
N GLN A 140 -35.43 10.61 15.79
CA GLN A 140 -35.48 10.03 14.45
C GLN A 140 -36.37 10.85 13.51
N ASN A 141 -37.57 11.23 13.94
CA ASN A 141 -38.48 12.07 13.16
C ASN A 141 -37.87 13.44 12.82
N ILE A 142 -37.12 14.05 13.74
CA ILE A 142 -36.47 15.35 13.51
C ILE A 142 -35.35 15.24 12.48
N VAL A 143 -34.52 14.19 12.58
CA VAL A 143 -33.47 13.92 11.58
C VAL A 143 -34.08 13.64 10.21
N ASP A 144 -35.12 12.82 10.15
CA ASP A 144 -35.79 12.47 8.89
C ASP A 144 -36.48 13.68 8.25
N ASN A 145 -37.14 14.53 9.05
CA ASN A 145 -37.76 15.77 8.56
C ASN A 145 -36.72 16.81 8.12
N ALA A 146 -35.62 16.97 8.86
CA ALA A 146 -34.52 17.85 8.48
C ALA A 146 -33.86 17.40 7.18
N LYS A 147 -33.67 16.08 7.01
CA LYS A 147 -33.17 15.48 5.78
C LYS A 147 -34.12 15.74 4.61
N LYS A 148 -35.41 15.44 4.78
CA LYS A 148 -36.43 15.71 3.76
C LYS A 148 -36.49 17.19 3.37
N THR A 149 -36.48 18.10 4.34
CA THR A 149 -36.50 19.55 4.08
C THR A 149 -35.22 20.03 3.37
N SER A 150 -34.06 19.46 3.72
CA SER A 150 -32.80 19.70 3.01
C SER A 150 -32.84 19.17 1.58
N ASP A 151 -33.37 17.97 1.38
CA ASP A 151 -33.49 17.34 0.06
C ASP A 151 -34.45 18.15 -0.83
N GLU A 152 -35.59 18.61 -0.30
CA GLU A 152 -36.50 19.54 -0.99
C GLU A 152 -35.83 20.88 -1.34
N ALA A 153 -34.95 21.39 -0.48
CA ALA A 153 -34.20 22.62 -0.75
C ALA A 153 -33.10 22.41 -1.80
N ILE A 154 -32.41 21.26 -1.78
CA ILE A 154 -31.41 20.87 -2.79
C ILE A 154 -32.08 20.68 -4.15
N GLU A 155 -33.18 19.92 -4.19
CA GLU A 155 -33.95 19.70 -5.41
C GLU A 155 -34.39 21.04 -6.04
N LYS A 156 -34.82 22.02 -5.22
CA LYS A 156 -35.15 23.37 -5.70
C LYS A 156 -33.92 24.15 -6.17
N LEU A 157 -32.79 24.04 -5.48
CA LEU A 157 -31.51 24.67 -5.89
C LEU A 157 -30.98 24.07 -7.21
N GLU A 158 -31.27 22.80 -7.48
CA GLU A 158 -30.83 22.09 -8.69
C GLU A 158 -31.78 22.29 -9.88
N LYS A 159 -33.07 22.50 -9.62
CA LYS A 159 -34.12 22.63 -10.65
C LYS A 159 -34.55 24.06 -10.97
N THR A 160 -33.93 25.10 -10.39
CA THR A 160 -34.30 26.50 -10.66
C THR A 160 -33.09 27.42 -10.79
N SER A 161 -33.19 28.50 -11.58
CA SER A 161 -32.15 29.53 -11.74
C SER A 161 -31.87 30.34 -10.44
N GLU A 162 -30.67 30.95 -10.31
CA GLU A 162 -30.22 31.62 -9.06
C GLU A 162 -31.11 32.81 -8.65
N THR A 163 -31.92 33.31 -9.58
CA THR A 163 -32.96 34.33 -9.38
C THR A 163 -33.96 34.04 -8.27
N ASN A 164 -34.21 32.77 -7.96
CA ASN A 164 -35.32 32.39 -7.11
C ASN A 164 -34.96 32.24 -5.63
N LEU A 165 -33.69 32.35 -5.21
CA LEU A 165 -33.28 31.76 -3.92
C LEU A 165 -32.33 32.58 -2.99
N PRO A 166 -32.46 33.92 -2.82
CA PRO A 166 -31.60 34.66 -1.88
C PRO A 166 -31.67 34.10 -0.45
N GLY A 167 -30.53 33.72 0.11
CA GLY A 167 -30.42 33.19 1.47
C GLY A 167 -30.82 31.72 1.67
N LEU A 168 -31.45 31.05 0.70
CA LEU A 168 -31.83 29.63 0.84
C LEU A 168 -30.60 28.73 0.88
N LYS A 169 -29.59 28.99 0.04
CA LYS A 169 -28.33 28.23 0.03
C LYS A 169 -27.64 28.29 1.39
N GLN A 170 -27.54 29.49 1.97
CA GLN A 170 -26.94 29.70 3.28
C GLN A 170 -27.76 29.05 4.40
N ALA A 171 -29.09 29.22 4.40
CA ALA A 171 -29.96 28.60 5.40
C ALA A 171 -29.97 27.06 5.30
N ASN A 172 -29.90 26.50 4.10
CA ASN A 172 -29.82 25.06 3.90
C ASN A 172 -28.45 24.51 4.37
N GLN A 173 -27.36 25.25 4.15
CA GLN A 173 -26.06 24.90 4.72
C GLN A 173 -26.08 24.92 6.27
N GLU A 174 -26.73 25.92 6.88
CA GLU A 174 -26.93 25.97 8.33
C GLU A 174 -27.74 24.76 8.85
N LEU A 175 -28.83 24.37 8.17
CA LEU A 175 -29.62 23.18 8.50
C LEU A 175 -28.80 21.88 8.39
N GLN A 176 -28.04 21.72 7.31
CA GLN A 176 -27.17 20.55 7.12
C GLN A 176 -26.08 20.45 8.18
N ASN A 177 -25.50 21.57 8.60
CA ASN A 177 -24.50 21.61 9.65
C ASN A 177 -25.12 21.25 11.01
N ALA A 178 -26.25 21.84 11.37
CA ALA A 178 -26.96 21.51 12.61
C ALA A 178 -27.39 20.03 12.66
N ALA A 179 -27.89 19.46 11.55
CA ALA A 179 -28.25 18.05 11.47
C ALA A 179 -27.04 17.12 11.63
N LYS A 180 -25.89 17.50 11.04
CA LYS A 180 -24.61 16.77 11.23
C LYS A 180 -24.13 16.84 12.67
N GLU A 181 -24.28 17.98 13.35
CA GLU A 181 -23.91 18.12 14.76
C GLU A 181 -24.81 17.29 15.68
N LEU A 182 -26.11 17.17 15.37
CA LEU A 182 -27.03 16.29 16.08
C LEU A 182 -26.66 14.80 15.90
N GLU A 183 -26.32 14.38 14.68
CA GLU A 183 -25.86 13.00 14.42
C GLU A 183 -24.51 12.70 15.08
N LYS A 184 -23.56 13.65 15.07
CA LYS A 184 -22.32 13.52 15.85
C LYS A 184 -22.60 13.40 17.34
N ALA A 185 -23.51 14.22 17.89
CA ALA A 185 -23.89 14.14 19.30
C ALA A 185 -24.51 12.77 19.66
N LYS A 186 -25.31 12.18 18.76
CA LYS A 186 -25.86 10.83 18.90
C LYS A 186 -24.78 9.74 18.89
N GLN A 187 -23.75 9.89 18.05
CA GLN A 187 -22.61 8.97 18.01
C GLN A 187 -21.79 9.05 19.31
N THR A 188 -21.46 10.27 19.76
CA THR A 188 -20.70 10.47 21.01
C THR A 188 -21.44 9.95 22.25
N ALA A 189 -22.78 10.08 22.29
CA ALA A 189 -23.60 9.60 23.41
C ALA A 189 -23.60 8.06 23.56
N GLN A 190 -23.36 7.31 22.47
CA GLN A 190 -23.21 5.85 22.51
C GLN A 190 -21.89 5.40 23.16
N GLU A 191 -20.87 6.26 23.14
CA GLU A 191 -19.48 5.90 23.44
C GLU A 191 -19.05 6.19 24.89
N MET A 192 -19.73 7.10 25.62
CA MET A 192 -19.24 7.57 26.93
C MET A 192 -20.10 7.21 28.14
N ASN A 193 -19.43 6.82 29.24
CA ASN A 193 -20.00 6.52 30.56
C ASN A 193 -19.72 7.67 31.57
N SER A 194 -19.69 8.92 31.08
CA SER A 194 -19.33 10.11 31.86
C SER A 194 -20.57 10.90 32.27
N GLN A 195 -20.74 11.08 33.59
CA GLN A 195 -21.80 11.89 34.20
C GLN A 195 -21.68 13.41 33.95
N SER A 196 -20.70 13.85 33.12
CA SER A 196 -20.36 15.26 32.90
C SER A 196 -21.00 15.89 31.66
N HIS A 197 -21.72 15.13 30.83
CA HIS A 197 -22.45 15.70 29.70
C HIS A 197 -23.96 15.56 29.89
N VAL A 198 -24.60 16.71 30.02
CA VAL A 198 -26.06 16.87 30.04
C VAL A 198 -26.53 16.71 28.59
N ASP A 199 -26.60 15.48 28.10
CA ASP A 199 -27.11 15.16 26.77
C ASP A 199 -28.64 15.13 26.80
N ASP A 200 -29.24 16.32 26.77
CA ASP A 200 -30.60 16.44 26.28
C ASP A 200 -30.53 16.58 24.75
N LEU A 201 -30.37 15.45 24.04
CA LEU A 201 -30.42 15.40 22.57
C LEU A 201 -31.67 16.10 22.01
N VAL A 202 -32.72 16.25 22.82
CA VAL A 202 -33.91 17.05 22.53
C VAL A 202 -33.60 18.55 22.38
N LEU A 203 -32.62 19.11 23.09
CA LEU A 203 -32.17 20.51 22.93
C LEU A 203 -31.45 20.73 21.60
N LYS A 204 -30.49 19.88 21.23
CA LYS A 204 -29.84 19.94 19.90
C LYS A 204 -30.87 19.69 18.79
N ALA A 205 -31.81 18.78 19.02
CA ALA A 205 -32.91 18.55 18.09
C ALA A 205 -33.83 19.79 17.95
N LYS A 206 -34.02 20.61 18.99
CA LYS A 206 -34.70 21.92 18.88
C LYS A 206 -33.91 22.94 18.07
N GLU A 207 -32.57 22.90 18.07
CA GLU A 207 -31.75 23.76 17.22
C GLU A 207 -31.88 23.38 15.75
N VAL A 208 -31.87 22.07 15.46
CA VAL A 208 -32.18 21.55 14.12
C VAL A 208 -33.58 21.97 13.66
N GLN A 209 -34.59 21.85 14.52
CA GLN A 209 -35.95 22.33 14.21
C GLN A 209 -36.00 23.84 13.91
N LYS A 210 -35.24 24.67 14.65
CA LYS A 210 -35.18 26.11 14.35
C LYS A 210 -34.54 26.40 13.00
N ALA A 211 -33.48 25.68 12.63
CA ALA A 211 -32.84 25.80 11.33
C ALA A 211 -33.77 25.30 10.20
N GLU A 212 -34.49 24.20 10.44
CA GLU A 212 -35.50 23.63 9.53
C GLU A 212 -36.62 24.64 9.26
N GLU A 213 -37.17 25.26 10.30
CA GLU A 213 -38.20 26.30 10.17
C GLU A 213 -37.71 27.55 9.43
N LYS A 214 -36.42 27.91 9.56
CA LYS A 214 -35.81 28.99 8.78
C LYS A 214 -35.77 28.65 7.29
N VAL A 215 -35.39 27.42 6.93
CA VAL A 215 -35.41 26.92 5.54
C VAL A 215 -36.83 26.86 5.00
N LYS A 216 -37.80 26.31 5.75
CA LYS A 216 -39.23 26.30 5.37
C LYS A 216 -39.79 27.70 5.16
N LYS A 217 -39.49 28.64 6.06
CA LYS A 217 -39.91 30.04 5.92
C LYS A 217 -39.31 30.69 4.68
N LEU A 218 -38.04 30.45 4.37
CA LEU A 218 -37.42 30.96 3.15
C LEU A 218 -38.07 30.35 1.92
N ILE A 219 -38.27 29.02 1.90
CA ILE A 219 -39.03 28.32 0.85
C ILE A 219 -40.42 28.95 0.67
N ASN A 220 -41.11 29.28 1.76
CA ASN A 220 -42.42 29.93 1.74
C ASN A 220 -42.37 31.43 1.40
N THR A 221 -41.27 32.12 1.70
CA THR A 221 -41.06 33.54 1.36
C THR A 221 -40.71 33.70 -0.11
N ILE A 222 -39.95 32.76 -0.67
CA ILE A 222 -39.73 32.61 -2.12
C ILE A 222 -41.07 32.41 -2.82
N GLN A 223 -41.98 31.67 -2.20
CA GLN A 223 -43.37 31.52 -2.67
C GLN A 223 -44.21 32.80 -2.51
N ASN A 224 -43.75 33.84 -1.78
CA ASN A 224 -44.53 35.03 -1.38
C ASN A 224 -43.76 36.38 -1.45
N GLN A 225 -42.86 36.60 -2.42
CA GLN A 225 -42.11 37.87 -2.59
C GLN A 225 -42.98 39.05 -3.09
N THR A 226 -42.56 40.31 -2.84
CA THR A 226 -43.16 41.51 -3.49
C THR A 226 -42.73 41.62 -4.95
N ASP A 227 -43.63 42.12 -5.82
CA ASP A 227 -43.44 42.10 -7.28
C ASP A 227 -42.18 42.82 -7.76
N LYS A 228 -41.84 43.96 -7.14
CA LYS A 228 -40.67 44.77 -7.57
C LYS A 228 -39.33 44.06 -7.39
N GLN A 229 -39.11 43.44 -6.23
CA GLN A 229 -37.85 42.74 -5.94
C GLN A 229 -37.69 41.46 -6.77
N ARG A 230 -38.83 40.83 -7.05
CA ARG A 230 -38.94 39.68 -7.94
C ARG A 230 -38.54 40.04 -9.37
N TYR A 231 -39.00 41.21 -9.86
CA TYR A 231 -38.69 41.72 -11.19
C TYR A 231 -37.22 42.12 -11.38
N ASP A 232 -36.61 42.84 -10.44
CA ASP A 232 -35.19 43.22 -10.54
C ASP A 232 -34.30 41.97 -10.61
N SER A 233 -34.61 40.95 -9.80
CA SER A 233 -33.90 39.68 -9.83
C SER A 233 -34.02 39.01 -11.21
N TYR A 234 -35.24 38.91 -11.77
CA TYR A 234 -35.47 38.34 -13.11
C TYR A 234 -34.62 39.02 -14.18
N GLN A 235 -34.54 40.34 -14.14
CA GLN A 235 -33.77 41.11 -15.09
C GLN A 235 -32.26 40.80 -15.00
N ASP A 236 -31.70 40.72 -13.79
CA ASP A 236 -30.29 40.43 -13.58
C ASP A 236 -29.89 39.01 -14.04
N GLU A 237 -30.68 37.99 -13.72
CA GLU A 237 -30.36 36.62 -14.10
C GLU A 237 -30.49 36.41 -15.62
N LEU A 238 -31.51 36.98 -16.26
CA LEU A 238 -31.64 36.93 -17.72
C LEU A 238 -30.41 37.55 -18.40
N ASN A 239 -29.95 38.72 -17.93
CA ASN A 239 -28.77 39.39 -18.47
C ASN A 239 -27.48 38.59 -18.23
N LYS A 240 -27.34 37.96 -17.06
CA LYS A 240 -26.21 37.08 -16.76
C LYS A 240 -26.14 35.89 -17.71
N HIS A 241 -27.26 35.19 -17.96
CA HIS A 241 -27.30 34.08 -18.91
C HIS A 241 -27.00 34.55 -20.35
N ILE A 242 -27.55 35.68 -20.77
CA ILE A 242 -27.21 36.31 -22.06
C ILE A 242 -25.69 36.52 -22.18
N ASN A 243 -25.06 37.10 -21.15
CA ASN A 243 -23.63 37.38 -21.17
C ASN A 243 -22.78 36.10 -21.19
N ILE A 244 -23.15 35.08 -20.42
CA ILE A 244 -22.45 33.79 -20.39
C ILE A 244 -22.54 33.11 -21.75
N LEU A 245 -23.74 33.04 -22.34
CA LEU A 245 -23.93 32.39 -23.63
C LEU A 245 -23.25 33.15 -24.76
N ASN A 246 -23.34 34.48 -24.81
CA ASN A 246 -22.61 35.28 -25.80
C ASN A 246 -21.09 35.06 -25.71
N LYS A 247 -20.55 34.99 -24.48
CA LYS A 247 -19.15 34.67 -24.26
C LYS A 247 -18.79 33.27 -24.76
N ASN A 248 -19.61 32.26 -24.46
CA ASN A 248 -19.40 30.90 -24.97
C ASN A 248 -19.49 30.87 -26.51
N ILE A 249 -20.43 31.58 -27.14
CA ILE A 249 -20.51 31.71 -28.61
C ILE A 249 -19.22 32.32 -29.15
N GLU A 250 -18.73 33.42 -28.56
CA GLU A 250 -17.49 34.07 -28.98
C GLU A 250 -16.27 33.16 -28.84
N GLU A 251 -16.11 32.51 -27.67
CA GLU A 251 -15.03 31.55 -27.42
C GLU A 251 -15.07 30.40 -28.42
N SER A 252 -16.26 29.88 -28.74
CA SER A 252 -16.42 28.76 -29.68
C SER A 252 -15.92 29.05 -31.09
N ASN A 253 -15.94 30.32 -31.52
CA ASN A 253 -15.45 30.71 -32.85
C ASN A 253 -13.91 30.71 -32.92
N ASN A 254 -13.22 30.68 -31.77
CA ASN A 254 -11.76 30.74 -31.67
C ASN A 254 -11.15 29.41 -31.21
N LEU A 255 -11.95 28.37 -30.98
CA LEU A 255 -11.45 27.05 -30.61
C LEU A 255 -10.78 26.36 -31.79
N ASN A 256 -9.69 25.66 -31.50
CA ASN A 256 -9.04 24.77 -32.45
C ASN A 256 -9.79 23.43 -32.53
N ASP A 257 -9.45 22.60 -33.53
CA ASP A 257 -10.04 21.27 -33.71
C ASP A 257 -9.52 20.22 -32.69
N ASP A 258 -8.94 20.65 -31.56
CA ASP A 258 -8.42 19.74 -30.54
C ASP A 258 -9.59 19.15 -29.73
N LEU A 259 -9.82 17.84 -29.87
CA LEU A 259 -10.94 17.16 -29.21
C LEU A 259 -10.85 17.22 -27.68
N SER A 260 -9.64 17.28 -27.11
CA SER A 260 -9.45 17.37 -25.65
C SER A 260 -9.88 18.72 -25.07
N ILE A 261 -10.03 19.73 -25.92
CA ILE A 261 -10.53 21.07 -25.57
C ILE A 261 -12.00 21.21 -25.98
N LEU A 262 -12.35 20.77 -27.19
CA LEU A 262 -13.70 20.88 -27.73
C LEU A 262 -14.74 20.10 -26.93
N GLU A 263 -14.45 18.85 -26.52
CA GLU A 263 -15.42 18.02 -25.80
C GLU A 263 -15.82 18.61 -24.44
N PRO A 264 -14.88 18.98 -23.54
CA PRO A 264 -15.25 19.62 -22.27
C PRO A 264 -15.90 20.99 -22.45
N PHE A 265 -15.49 21.74 -23.48
CA PHE A 265 -16.09 23.03 -23.77
C PHE A 265 -17.55 22.89 -24.18
N ILE A 266 -17.88 21.95 -25.08
CA ILE A 266 -19.26 21.68 -25.50
C ILE A 266 -20.11 21.28 -24.30
N GLU A 267 -19.62 20.38 -23.43
CA GLU A 267 -20.35 19.96 -22.23
C GLU A 267 -20.69 21.15 -21.32
N LYS A 268 -19.72 22.05 -21.09
CA LYS A 268 -19.95 23.29 -20.34
C LYS A 268 -20.96 24.18 -21.05
N PHE A 269 -20.83 24.35 -22.36
CA PHE A 269 -21.71 25.21 -23.16
C PHE A 269 -23.15 24.69 -23.14
N GLU A 270 -23.37 23.39 -23.30
CA GLU A 270 -24.68 22.75 -23.17
C GLU A 270 -25.31 22.98 -21.81
N LYS A 271 -24.53 22.85 -20.74
CA LYS A 271 -25.01 23.09 -19.37
C LYS A 271 -25.39 24.55 -19.15
N ASP A 272 -24.60 25.48 -19.66
CA ASP A 272 -24.92 26.91 -19.57
C ASP A 272 -26.17 27.25 -20.40
N ASN A 273 -26.33 26.62 -21.57
CA ASN A 273 -27.49 26.79 -22.45
C ASN A 273 -28.79 26.23 -21.83
N PHE A 274 -28.72 25.04 -21.23
CA PHE A 274 -29.85 24.45 -20.50
C PHE A 274 -30.34 25.35 -19.36
N LYS A 275 -29.42 25.94 -18.58
CA LYS A 275 -29.80 26.87 -17.50
C LYS A 275 -30.48 28.14 -18.02
N ALA A 276 -30.01 28.65 -19.15
CA ALA A 276 -30.64 29.76 -19.83
C ALA A 276 -32.05 29.40 -20.32
N GLU A 277 -32.22 28.21 -20.90
CA GLU A 277 -33.52 27.69 -21.34
C GLU A 277 -34.50 27.55 -20.17
N ASP A 278 -34.05 27.02 -19.03
CA ASP A 278 -34.83 26.95 -17.80
C ASP A 278 -35.27 28.34 -17.32
N ALA A 279 -34.35 29.31 -17.27
CA ALA A 279 -34.66 30.69 -16.93
C ALA A 279 -35.69 31.30 -17.90
N HIS A 280 -35.56 31.04 -19.20
CA HIS A 280 -36.50 31.50 -20.22
C HIS A 280 -37.91 30.90 -20.03
N ASN A 281 -37.97 29.59 -19.82
CA ASN A 281 -39.21 28.83 -19.61
C ASN A 281 -39.91 29.27 -18.32
N PHE A 282 -39.14 29.51 -17.26
CA PHE A 282 -39.66 30.02 -16.00
C PHE A 282 -40.35 31.38 -16.20
N ILE A 283 -39.70 32.34 -16.86
CA ILE A 283 -40.30 33.65 -17.13
C ILE A 283 -41.57 33.53 -17.97
N ASN A 284 -41.61 32.61 -18.94
CA ASN A 284 -42.81 32.33 -19.74
C ASN A 284 -43.94 31.63 -18.96
N SER A 285 -43.63 30.96 -17.86
CA SER A 285 -44.62 30.27 -17.01
C SER A 285 -45.42 31.22 -16.11
N ILE A 286 -44.93 32.46 -15.94
CA ILE A 286 -45.56 33.48 -15.09
C ILE A 286 -46.83 33.99 -15.78
N LYS A 287 -47.98 33.83 -15.12
CA LYS A 287 -49.31 34.21 -15.64
C LYS A 287 -49.64 35.70 -15.43
N GLU A 288 -48.88 36.38 -14.58
CA GLU A 288 -49.07 37.79 -14.24
C GLU A 288 -48.38 38.69 -15.27
N PRO A 289 -48.90 39.91 -15.55
CA PRO A 289 -48.27 40.84 -16.48
C PRO A 289 -46.90 41.30 -15.97
N LEU A 290 -45.84 40.91 -16.68
CA LEU A 290 -44.46 41.29 -16.37
C LEU A 290 -44.11 42.68 -16.94
N PRO A 291 -43.18 43.42 -16.31
CA PRO A 291 -42.59 44.61 -16.89
C PRO A 291 -42.01 44.37 -18.29
N GLN A 292 -42.22 45.34 -19.19
CA GLN A 292 -41.78 45.27 -20.58
C GLN A 292 -40.27 45.01 -20.73
N GLU A 293 -39.47 45.51 -19.78
CA GLU A 293 -38.03 45.31 -19.77
C GLU A 293 -37.65 43.83 -19.66
N ILE A 294 -38.26 43.10 -18.71
CA ILE A 294 -38.05 41.66 -18.51
C ILE A 294 -38.52 40.87 -19.72
N THR A 295 -39.70 41.19 -20.27
CA THR A 295 -40.20 40.52 -21.47
C THR A 295 -39.26 40.73 -22.67
N ASN A 296 -38.66 41.92 -22.79
CA ASN A 296 -37.69 42.20 -23.84
C ASN A 296 -36.36 41.46 -23.61
N THR A 297 -35.85 41.43 -22.39
CA THR A 297 -34.63 40.68 -22.04
C THR A 297 -34.85 39.18 -22.23
N ASN A 298 -36.02 38.66 -21.86
CA ASN A 298 -36.35 37.25 -22.03
C ASN A 298 -36.42 36.84 -23.51
N ARG A 299 -36.88 37.74 -24.39
CA ARG A 299 -36.84 37.55 -25.84
C ARG A 299 -35.40 37.51 -26.35
N LYS A 300 -34.53 38.42 -25.89
CA LYS A 300 -33.10 38.38 -26.23
C LYS A 300 -32.43 37.11 -25.74
N LEU A 301 -32.77 36.64 -24.54
CA LEU A 301 -32.24 35.39 -24.01
C LEU A 301 -32.63 34.21 -24.91
N LYS A 302 -33.90 34.15 -25.35
CA LYS A 302 -34.36 33.16 -26.31
C LYS A 302 -33.52 33.16 -27.59
N ASP A 303 -33.32 34.32 -28.20
CA ASP A 303 -32.54 34.42 -29.44
C ASP A 303 -31.10 33.93 -29.23
N VAL A 304 -30.51 34.21 -28.06
CA VAL A 304 -29.14 33.77 -27.70
C VAL A 304 -29.09 32.26 -27.39
N ILE A 305 -30.14 31.68 -26.79
CA ILE A 305 -30.26 30.23 -26.59
C ILE A 305 -30.31 29.52 -27.94
N GLU A 306 -31.18 29.95 -28.85
CA GLU A 306 -31.31 29.35 -30.19
C GLU A 306 -29.98 29.42 -30.97
N ASN A 307 -29.28 30.56 -30.90
CA ASN A 307 -27.95 30.70 -31.51
C ASN A 307 -26.91 29.78 -30.84
N SER A 308 -26.97 29.62 -29.52
CA SER A 308 -26.07 28.74 -28.77
C SER A 308 -26.30 27.28 -29.13
N GLU A 309 -27.55 26.84 -29.26
CA GLU A 309 -27.90 25.48 -29.70
C GLU A 309 -27.40 25.18 -31.11
N GLN A 310 -27.59 26.12 -32.05
CA GLN A 310 -27.05 25.99 -33.41
C GLN A 310 -25.53 25.81 -33.36
N LYS A 311 -24.83 26.63 -32.57
CA LYS A 311 -23.38 26.56 -32.43
C LYS A 311 -22.91 25.26 -31.78
N ILE A 312 -23.57 24.81 -30.73
CA ILE A 312 -23.30 23.51 -30.08
C ILE A 312 -23.44 22.37 -31.10
N ASN A 313 -24.50 22.40 -31.91
CA ASN A 313 -24.75 21.38 -32.94
C ASN A 313 -23.70 21.40 -34.05
N GLU A 314 -23.25 22.59 -34.49
CA GLU A 314 -22.13 22.74 -35.43
C GLU A 314 -20.85 22.09 -34.87
N LEU A 315 -20.49 22.39 -33.62
CA LEU A 315 -19.31 21.83 -32.96
C LEU A 315 -19.38 20.32 -32.81
N LYS A 316 -20.54 19.78 -32.39
CA LYS A 316 -20.79 18.34 -32.31
C LYS A 316 -20.67 17.66 -33.67
N SER A 317 -21.20 18.28 -34.72
CA SER A 317 -21.06 17.79 -36.09
C SER A 317 -19.58 17.78 -36.52
N ASN A 318 -18.80 18.81 -36.17
CA ASN A 318 -17.37 18.84 -36.44
C ASN A 318 -16.62 17.68 -35.75
N ILE A 319 -16.86 17.47 -34.45
CA ILE A 319 -16.28 16.33 -33.72
C ILE A 319 -16.62 15.01 -34.39
N SER A 320 -17.90 14.80 -34.72
CA SER A 320 -18.36 13.58 -35.39
C SER A 320 -17.70 13.38 -36.76
N ASN A 321 -17.52 14.45 -37.53
CA ASN A 321 -16.82 14.43 -38.82
C ASN A 321 -15.33 14.11 -38.69
N ILE A 322 -14.65 14.65 -37.66
CA ILE A 322 -13.24 14.35 -37.38
C ILE A 322 -13.09 12.88 -37.00
N LYS A 323 -13.87 12.40 -36.01
CA LYS A 323 -13.82 11.01 -35.53
C LYS A 323 -14.11 10.03 -36.67
N SER A 324 -15.20 10.23 -37.41
CA SER A 324 -15.58 9.34 -38.52
C SER A 324 -14.55 9.27 -39.64
N LYS A 325 -13.89 10.37 -40.01
CA LYS A 325 -12.82 10.35 -41.02
C LYS A 325 -11.63 9.50 -40.55
N ILE A 326 -11.20 9.66 -39.30
CA ILE A 326 -10.10 8.88 -38.73
C ILE A 326 -10.48 7.40 -38.60
N ASP A 327 -11.66 7.11 -38.07
CA ASP A 327 -12.15 5.74 -37.90
C ASP A 327 -12.32 5.02 -39.26
N ASN A 328 -12.75 5.73 -40.29
CA ASN A 328 -12.81 5.18 -41.66
C ASN A 328 -11.42 4.85 -42.21
N GLU A 329 -10.43 5.74 -42.04
CA GLU A 329 -9.04 5.46 -42.46
C GLU A 329 -8.44 4.28 -41.69
N LEU A 330 -8.70 4.16 -40.38
CA LEU A 330 -8.33 3.01 -39.56
C LEU A 330 -8.94 1.70 -40.11
N ASN A 331 -10.24 1.71 -40.40
CA ASN A 331 -10.96 0.53 -40.89
C ASN A 331 -10.44 0.08 -42.27
N LEU A 332 -10.14 1.03 -43.17
CA LEU A 332 -9.58 0.72 -44.49
C LEU A 332 -8.19 0.09 -44.40
N LEU A 333 -7.34 0.58 -43.49
CA LEU A 333 -6.02 -0.02 -43.25
C LEU A 333 -6.13 -1.41 -42.66
N ASN A 334 -7.01 -1.61 -41.69
CA ASN A 334 -7.25 -2.92 -41.09
C ASN A 334 -7.80 -3.92 -42.13
N GLN A 335 -8.73 -3.50 -42.98
CA GLN A 335 -9.22 -4.34 -44.07
C GLN A 335 -8.08 -4.73 -45.03
N SER A 336 -7.26 -3.76 -45.43
CA SER A 336 -6.12 -3.99 -46.31
C SER A 336 -5.11 -4.98 -45.70
N GLN A 337 -4.90 -4.94 -44.38
CA GLN A 337 -4.09 -5.92 -43.65
C GLN A 337 -4.66 -7.33 -43.71
N ASN A 338 -5.95 -7.48 -43.46
CA ASN A 338 -6.62 -8.77 -43.48
C ASN A 338 -6.62 -9.39 -44.89
N GLU A 339 -6.77 -8.57 -45.92
CA GLU A 339 -6.64 -9.00 -47.32
C GLU A 339 -5.21 -9.45 -47.64
N SER A 340 -4.20 -8.70 -47.21
CA SER A 340 -2.79 -9.09 -47.36
C SER A 340 -2.48 -10.39 -46.63
N LYS A 341 -2.93 -10.54 -45.38
CA LYS A 341 -2.79 -11.78 -44.60
C LYS A 341 -3.37 -12.99 -45.34
N SER A 342 -4.60 -12.86 -45.82
CA SER A 342 -5.27 -13.94 -46.57
C SER A 342 -4.48 -14.36 -47.82
N LYS A 343 -3.90 -13.39 -48.55
CA LYS A 343 -3.05 -13.67 -49.71
C LYS A 343 -1.74 -14.35 -49.32
N ILE A 344 -1.08 -13.86 -48.28
CA ILE A 344 0.17 -14.42 -47.76
C ILE A 344 -0.04 -15.87 -47.32
N ASP A 345 -1.12 -16.16 -46.61
CA ASP A 345 -1.41 -17.50 -46.09
C ASP A 345 -1.67 -18.50 -47.23
N SER A 346 -2.35 -18.07 -48.30
CA SER A 346 -2.79 -18.94 -49.41
C SER A 346 -1.78 -19.15 -50.54
N THR A 347 -0.66 -18.43 -50.56
CA THR A 347 0.34 -18.51 -51.65
C THR A 347 1.74 -18.87 -51.17
N ASN A 348 2.53 -19.43 -52.09
CA ASN A 348 3.99 -19.55 -51.99
C ASN A 348 4.69 -18.90 -53.20
N ASP A 349 3.95 -18.20 -54.06
CA ASP A 349 4.51 -17.51 -55.22
C ASP A 349 5.38 -16.32 -54.77
N ILE A 350 6.65 -16.32 -55.21
CA ILE A 350 7.65 -15.33 -54.82
C ILE A 350 7.28 -13.91 -55.24
N ASN A 351 6.67 -13.74 -56.42
CA ASN A 351 6.30 -12.42 -56.92
C ASN A 351 5.14 -11.86 -56.10
N VAL A 352 4.13 -12.69 -55.80
CA VAL A 352 3.00 -12.29 -54.94
C VAL A 352 3.48 -11.92 -53.54
N LEU A 353 4.36 -12.74 -52.96
CA LEU A 353 4.93 -12.48 -51.63
C LEU A 353 5.78 -11.19 -51.62
N THR A 354 6.57 -10.96 -52.67
CA THR A 354 7.37 -9.72 -52.82
C THR A 354 6.48 -8.48 -52.92
N ASP A 355 5.40 -8.54 -53.68
CA ASP A 355 4.45 -7.44 -53.81
C ASP A 355 3.75 -7.13 -52.48
N GLU A 356 3.30 -8.16 -51.75
CA GLU A 356 2.68 -7.96 -50.44
C GLU A 356 3.68 -7.45 -49.39
N PHE A 357 4.97 -7.83 -49.47
CA PHE A 357 6.02 -7.26 -48.61
C PHE A 357 6.22 -5.77 -48.86
N ASN A 358 6.22 -5.36 -50.13
CA ASN A 358 6.33 -3.95 -50.51
C ASN A 358 5.10 -3.15 -50.03
N LYS A 359 3.89 -3.69 -50.19
CA LYS A 359 2.65 -3.06 -49.68
C LYS A 359 2.66 -2.93 -48.16
N SER A 360 3.09 -3.96 -47.44
CA SER A 360 3.20 -3.92 -45.98
C SER A 360 4.17 -2.82 -45.52
N ASN A 361 5.33 -2.72 -46.18
CA ASN A 361 6.28 -1.63 -45.92
C ASN A 361 5.73 -0.24 -46.28
N GLN A 362 4.94 -0.11 -47.35
CA GLN A 362 4.28 1.15 -47.70
C GLN A 362 3.31 1.58 -46.61
N ARG A 363 2.45 0.68 -46.12
CA ARG A 363 1.52 0.97 -45.03
C ARG A 363 2.25 1.37 -43.76
N LEU A 364 3.28 0.62 -43.39
CA LEU A 364 4.09 0.84 -42.19
C LEU A 364 4.84 2.19 -42.23
N LYS A 365 5.40 2.58 -43.38
CA LYS A 365 6.26 3.77 -43.50
C LYS A 365 5.51 5.04 -43.92
N VAL A 366 4.33 4.91 -44.53
CA VAL A 366 3.63 6.06 -45.15
C VAL A 366 2.21 6.21 -44.62
N GLU A 367 1.37 5.19 -44.74
CA GLU A 367 -0.07 5.34 -44.49
C GLU A 367 -0.40 5.42 -43.01
N ILE A 368 0.17 4.52 -42.21
CA ILE A 368 -0.02 4.49 -40.75
C ILE A 368 0.57 5.75 -40.09
N PRO A 369 1.79 6.22 -40.40
CA PRO A 369 2.31 7.47 -39.85
C PRO A 369 1.44 8.70 -40.19
N LYS A 370 0.96 8.81 -41.43
CA LYS A 370 0.05 9.91 -41.83
C LYS A 370 -1.25 9.90 -41.03
N LEU A 371 -1.79 8.73 -40.73
CA LEU A 371 -2.98 8.59 -39.89
C LEU A 371 -2.67 8.95 -38.43
N ASN A 372 -1.51 8.54 -37.91
CA ASN A 372 -1.06 8.89 -36.58
C ASN A 372 -0.89 10.41 -36.42
N ASP A 373 -0.31 11.10 -37.41
CA ASP A 373 -0.20 12.56 -37.41
C ASP A 373 -1.57 13.25 -37.35
N LYS A 374 -2.59 12.71 -38.03
CA LYS A 374 -3.97 13.22 -37.93
C LYS A 374 -4.55 13.00 -36.54
N ILE A 375 -4.37 11.82 -35.96
CA ILE A 375 -4.81 11.49 -34.60
C ILE A 375 -4.16 12.44 -33.58
N ASP A 376 -2.85 12.66 -33.70
CA ASP A 376 -2.09 13.55 -32.83
C ASP A 376 -2.45 15.02 -33.00
N LYS A 377 -2.78 15.44 -34.22
CA LYS A 377 -3.26 16.80 -34.54
C LYS A 377 -4.58 17.09 -33.84
N TYR A 378 -5.53 16.15 -33.85
CA TYR A 378 -6.86 16.32 -33.27
C TYR A 378 -6.98 15.80 -31.83
N LYS A 379 -5.92 15.22 -31.25
CA LYS A 379 -5.89 14.59 -29.92
C LYS A 379 -6.97 13.51 -29.72
N TYR A 380 -7.24 12.70 -30.76
CA TYR A 380 -8.24 11.63 -30.69
C TYR A 380 -7.69 10.39 -29.98
N GLN A 381 -7.57 10.44 -28.64
CA GLN A 381 -6.88 9.42 -27.85
C GLN A 381 -7.44 8.01 -28.04
N GLU A 382 -8.76 7.86 -28.18
CA GLU A 382 -9.45 6.57 -28.37
C GLU A 382 -8.98 5.80 -29.62
N ALA A 383 -8.43 6.48 -30.64
CA ALA A 383 -7.92 5.87 -31.86
C ALA A 383 -6.48 5.33 -31.72
N SER A 384 -5.70 5.80 -30.74
CA SER A 384 -4.27 5.50 -30.60
C SER A 384 -3.96 4.01 -30.40
N PRO A 385 -4.71 3.24 -29.57
CA PRO A 385 -4.45 1.81 -29.41
C PRO A 385 -4.60 1.02 -30.72
N LYS A 386 -5.56 1.39 -31.57
CA LYS A 386 -5.80 0.73 -32.87
C LYS A 386 -4.62 0.96 -33.83
N VAL A 387 -3.97 2.13 -33.78
CA VAL A 387 -2.78 2.41 -34.59
C VAL A 387 -1.61 1.51 -34.19
N ILE A 388 -1.41 1.30 -32.90
CA ILE A 388 -0.36 0.40 -32.39
C ILE A 388 -0.58 -1.03 -32.91
N GLU A 389 -1.83 -1.51 -32.84
CA GLU A 389 -2.22 -2.82 -33.37
C GLU A 389 -1.93 -2.93 -34.88
N LEU A 390 -2.27 -1.91 -35.69
CA LEU A 390 -1.94 -1.88 -37.12
C LEU A 390 -0.44 -2.00 -37.37
N ILE A 391 0.41 -1.32 -36.58
CA ILE A 391 1.87 -1.37 -36.71
C ILE A 391 2.41 -2.78 -36.42
N GLU A 392 1.94 -3.40 -35.35
CA GLU A 392 2.34 -4.75 -34.96
C GLU A 392 1.92 -5.79 -36.00
N ASN A 393 0.70 -5.65 -36.53
CA ASN A 393 0.18 -6.50 -37.59
C ASN A 393 1.02 -6.40 -38.87
N GLU A 394 1.38 -5.19 -39.34
CA GLU A 394 2.25 -5.06 -40.52
C GLU A 394 3.62 -5.71 -40.31
N LYS A 395 4.24 -5.50 -39.15
CA LYS A 395 5.54 -6.14 -38.83
C LYS A 395 5.44 -7.66 -38.87
N SER A 396 4.34 -8.20 -38.33
CA SER A 396 4.06 -9.63 -38.36
C SER A 396 3.89 -10.16 -39.79
N LEU A 397 3.15 -9.45 -40.64
CA LEU A 397 2.96 -9.80 -42.04
C LEU A 397 4.29 -9.81 -42.82
N ALA A 398 5.08 -8.75 -42.69
CA ALA A 398 6.39 -8.64 -43.33
C ALA A 398 7.34 -9.78 -42.90
N ASN A 399 7.34 -10.12 -41.61
CA ASN A 399 8.15 -11.23 -41.10
C ASN A 399 7.66 -12.59 -41.62
N ALA A 400 6.33 -12.82 -41.64
CA ALA A 400 5.75 -14.06 -42.16
C ALA A 400 6.13 -14.29 -43.64
N ILE A 401 6.11 -13.23 -44.45
CA ILE A 401 6.57 -13.27 -45.84
C ILE A 401 8.04 -13.66 -45.94
N LEU A 402 8.92 -12.97 -45.20
CA LEU A 402 10.36 -13.27 -45.23
C LEU A 402 10.64 -14.71 -44.82
N GLN A 403 9.94 -15.24 -43.82
CA GLN A 403 10.08 -16.64 -43.41
C GLN A 403 9.68 -17.61 -44.53
N LYS A 404 8.55 -17.38 -45.22
CA LYS A 404 8.16 -18.20 -46.38
C LYS A 404 9.23 -18.19 -47.48
N LEU A 405 9.74 -17.01 -47.82
CA LEU A 405 10.77 -16.86 -48.86
C LEU A 405 12.11 -17.50 -48.45
N LYS A 406 12.52 -17.37 -47.18
CA LYS A 406 13.72 -18.04 -46.65
C LYS A 406 13.60 -19.56 -46.73
N ASN A 407 12.45 -20.11 -46.36
CA ASN A 407 12.19 -21.54 -46.46
C ASN A 407 12.24 -22.04 -47.92
N ASP A 408 11.67 -21.28 -48.85
CA ASP A 408 11.76 -21.58 -50.28
C ASP A 408 13.22 -21.56 -50.79
N ALA A 409 14.01 -20.56 -50.39
CA ALA A 409 15.44 -20.50 -50.73
C ALA A 409 16.26 -21.64 -50.11
N LEU A 410 15.96 -22.03 -48.86
CA LEU A 410 16.58 -23.20 -48.21
C LEU A 410 16.24 -24.50 -48.95
N ASN A 411 15.01 -24.68 -49.40
CA ASN A 411 14.62 -25.84 -50.20
C ASN A 411 15.36 -25.88 -51.55
N HIS A 412 15.54 -24.70 -52.16
CA HIS A 412 16.33 -24.55 -53.40
C HIS A 412 17.80 -24.88 -53.18
N LEU A 413 18.39 -24.44 -52.06
CA LEU A 413 19.75 -24.79 -51.64
C LEU A 413 19.90 -26.29 -51.43
N ASN A 414 18.98 -26.92 -50.70
CA ASN A 414 19.01 -28.37 -50.46
C ASN A 414 18.89 -29.20 -51.73
N SER A 415 18.33 -28.63 -52.81
CA SER A 415 18.22 -29.28 -54.12
C SER A 415 19.50 -29.14 -54.97
N ALA A 416 20.46 -28.31 -54.55
CA ALA A 416 21.73 -28.09 -55.25
C ALA A 416 22.78 -29.12 -54.81
N THR A 417 22.90 -30.22 -55.56
CA THR A 417 23.66 -31.42 -55.14
C THR A 417 25.17 -31.39 -55.40
N ASN A 418 25.71 -30.38 -56.10
CA ASN A 418 27.14 -30.33 -56.46
C ASN A 418 27.94 -29.34 -55.60
N LEU A 419 27.28 -28.60 -54.71
CA LEU A 419 27.94 -27.63 -53.84
C LEU A 419 28.77 -28.34 -52.76
N SER A 420 29.90 -27.73 -52.38
CA SER A 420 30.68 -28.18 -51.22
C SER A 420 29.98 -27.85 -49.89
N ASP A 421 30.37 -28.54 -48.81
CA ASP A 421 29.83 -28.27 -47.47
C ASP A 421 30.04 -26.81 -47.05
N GLN A 422 31.20 -26.24 -47.34
CA GLN A 422 31.51 -24.84 -47.05
C GLN A 422 30.64 -23.86 -47.86
N GLN A 423 30.39 -24.14 -49.14
CA GLN A 423 29.49 -23.32 -49.96
C GLN A 423 28.04 -23.42 -49.46
N ASN A 424 27.59 -24.62 -49.08
CA ASN A 424 26.27 -24.84 -48.50
C ASN A 424 26.07 -24.04 -47.21
N GLU A 425 27.04 -24.07 -46.31
CA GLU A 425 26.99 -23.30 -45.06
C GLU A 425 27.00 -21.79 -45.31
N ALA A 426 27.84 -21.32 -46.23
CA ALA A 426 27.89 -19.90 -46.62
C ALA A 426 26.54 -19.41 -47.16
N PHE A 427 25.92 -20.15 -48.09
CA PHE A 427 24.60 -19.79 -48.61
C PHE A 427 23.49 -19.87 -47.56
N LYS A 428 23.55 -20.85 -46.66
CA LYS A 428 22.60 -20.93 -45.54
C LYS A 428 22.65 -19.67 -44.66
N ASN A 429 23.86 -19.22 -44.31
CA ASN A 429 24.06 -17.99 -43.54
C ASN A 429 23.56 -16.75 -44.31
N GLN A 430 23.79 -16.68 -45.63
CA GLN A 430 23.24 -15.59 -46.44
C GLN A 430 21.70 -15.57 -46.44
N ILE A 431 21.04 -16.75 -46.53
CA ILE A 431 19.58 -16.86 -46.48
C ILE A 431 19.05 -16.41 -45.12
N GLU A 432 19.68 -16.85 -44.03
CA GLU A 432 19.30 -16.47 -42.67
C GLU A 432 19.41 -14.95 -42.43
N ASN A 433 20.45 -14.32 -42.98
CA ASN A 433 20.71 -12.88 -42.84
C ASN A 433 19.91 -12.00 -43.81
N ALA A 434 19.24 -12.56 -44.82
CA ALA A 434 18.46 -11.77 -45.77
C ALA A 434 17.29 -11.06 -45.08
N THR A 435 17.09 -9.78 -45.37
CA THR A 435 16.04 -8.93 -44.78
C THR A 435 15.01 -8.46 -45.80
N THR A 436 15.20 -8.79 -47.08
CA THR A 436 14.31 -8.40 -48.17
C THR A 436 14.07 -9.55 -49.14
N PRO A 437 12.90 -9.61 -49.82
CA PRO A 437 12.66 -10.58 -50.88
C PRO A 437 13.71 -10.55 -51.99
N GLN A 438 14.19 -9.37 -52.36
CA GLN A 438 15.15 -9.17 -53.44
C GLN A 438 16.52 -9.81 -53.12
N GLN A 439 16.98 -9.69 -51.87
CA GLN A 439 18.19 -10.39 -51.41
C GLN A 439 18.01 -11.91 -51.52
N ILE A 440 16.86 -12.43 -51.08
CA ILE A 440 16.57 -13.87 -51.15
C ILE A 440 16.55 -14.36 -52.60
N SER A 441 15.90 -13.62 -53.51
CA SER A 441 15.89 -13.95 -54.94
C SER A 441 17.29 -13.94 -55.55
N LYS A 442 18.13 -12.97 -55.18
CA LYS A 442 19.53 -12.93 -55.62
C LYS A 442 20.30 -14.17 -55.14
N ILE A 443 20.19 -14.49 -53.85
CA ILE A 443 20.83 -15.67 -53.26
C ILE A 443 20.41 -16.96 -53.99
N LYS A 444 19.13 -17.12 -54.33
CA LYS A 444 18.66 -18.29 -55.12
C LYS A 444 19.34 -18.40 -56.49
N ASN A 445 19.56 -17.28 -57.16
CA ASN A 445 20.27 -17.26 -58.45
C ASN A 445 21.76 -17.61 -58.26
N ASP A 446 22.40 -17.04 -57.23
CA ASP A 446 23.80 -17.29 -56.90
C ASP A 446 24.04 -18.78 -56.57
N ILE A 447 23.13 -19.40 -55.80
CA ILE A 447 23.12 -20.86 -55.54
C ILE A 447 23.06 -21.65 -56.85
N SER A 448 22.14 -21.28 -57.76
CA SER A 448 21.98 -21.97 -59.05
C SER A 448 23.20 -21.85 -59.96
N LEU A 449 23.88 -20.70 -59.95
CA LEU A 449 25.10 -20.50 -60.72
C LEU A 449 26.27 -21.27 -60.12
N ALA A 450 26.47 -21.18 -58.80
CA ALA A 450 27.53 -21.90 -58.09
C ALA A 450 27.40 -23.43 -58.28
N ASN A 451 26.19 -23.98 -58.11
CA ASN A 451 25.94 -25.41 -58.30
C ASN A 451 26.21 -25.85 -59.74
N PHE A 452 25.95 -24.98 -60.72
CA PHE A 452 26.23 -25.26 -62.13
C PHE A 452 27.73 -25.23 -62.44
N LYS A 453 28.47 -24.28 -61.85
CA LYS A 453 29.93 -24.23 -61.95
C LYS A 453 30.56 -25.49 -61.37
N GLU A 454 30.17 -25.91 -60.18
CA GLU A 454 30.74 -27.11 -59.55
C GLU A 454 30.42 -28.39 -60.35
N LYS A 455 29.19 -28.51 -60.89
CA LYS A 455 28.87 -29.61 -61.81
C LYS A 455 29.80 -29.61 -63.04
N ALA A 456 29.98 -28.46 -63.68
CA ALA A 456 30.82 -28.33 -64.86
C ALA A 456 32.29 -28.68 -64.56
N LYS A 457 32.83 -28.25 -63.40
CA LYS A 457 34.17 -28.65 -62.96
C LYS A 457 34.30 -30.15 -62.77
N ASN A 458 33.28 -30.80 -62.18
CA ASN A 458 33.26 -32.25 -62.04
C ASN A 458 33.27 -32.94 -63.42
N ASP A 459 32.42 -32.48 -64.36
CA ASP A 459 32.40 -33.01 -65.73
C ASP A 459 33.77 -32.87 -66.42
N ILE A 460 34.46 -31.72 -66.30
CA ILE A 460 35.82 -31.50 -66.84
C ILE A 460 36.84 -32.45 -66.21
N ASN A 461 36.76 -32.65 -64.89
CA ASN A 461 37.69 -33.52 -64.16
C ASN A 461 37.58 -34.99 -64.58
N GLU A 462 36.41 -35.43 -65.05
CA GLU A 462 36.17 -36.80 -65.53
C GLU A 462 36.76 -37.10 -66.92
N LEU A 463 37.08 -36.07 -67.73
CA LEU A 463 37.66 -36.23 -69.08
C LEU A 463 39.07 -36.83 -69.04
N GLN A 464 39.40 -37.83 -69.85
CA GLN A 464 40.66 -38.60 -69.69
C GLN A 464 41.81 -38.15 -70.62
N ASN A 465 41.52 -37.44 -71.71
CA ASN A 465 42.49 -37.18 -72.79
C ASN A 465 42.97 -35.71 -72.86
N ILE A 466 42.68 -34.90 -71.82
CA ILE A 466 43.06 -33.46 -71.74
C ILE A 466 43.69 -33.08 -70.39
N ASN A 467 44.43 -34.00 -69.77
CA ASN A 467 44.91 -33.82 -68.39
C ASN A 467 45.77 -32.56 -68.19
N SER A 468 46.53 -32.11 -69.20
CA SER A 468 47.32 -30.87 -69.13
C SER A 468 46.47 -29.60 -69.24
N GLU A 469 45.28 -29.68 -69.83
CA GLU A 469 44.43 -28.53 -70.15
C GLU A 469 43.25 -28.34 -69.17
N LYS A 470 42.93 -29.36 -68.35
CA LYS A 470 41.82 -29.32 -67.38
C LYS A 470 41.80 -28.07 -66.50
N GLN A 471 42.94 -27.70 -65.93
CA GLN A 471 43.01 -26.56 -65.02
C GLN A 471 42.66 -25.24 -65.71
N ASN A 472 43.03 -25.08 -66.99
CA ASN A 472 42.66 -23.91 -67.77
C ASN A 472 41.13 -23.84 -67.97
N PHE A 473 40.48 -24.96 -68.30
CA PHE A 473 39.03 -25.02 -68.42
C PHE A 473 38.31 -24.77 -67.08
N ILE A 474 38.84 -25.27 -65.96
CA ILE A 474 38.31 -24.99 -64.61
C ILE A 474 38.42 -23.50 -64.29
N ASN A 475 39.58 -22.87 -64.55
CA ASN A 475 39.78 -21.43 -64.34
C ASN A 475 38.81 -20.60 -65.20
N LYS A 476 38.57 -21.01 -66.47
CA LYS A 476 37.56 -20.38 -67.33
C LYS A 476 36.14 -20.52 -66.74
N ILE A 477 35.77 -21.68 -66.18
CA ILE A 477 34.46 -21.90 -65.53
C ILE A 477 34.29 -21.01 -64.29
N ASP A 478 35.34 -20.83 -63.50
CA ASP A 478 35.30 -19.95 -62.33
C ASP A 478 35.02 -18.49 -62.70
N LEU A 479 35.56 -18.03 -63.83
CA LEU A 479 35.36 -16.67 -64.34
C LEU A 479 34.03 -16.46 -65.07
N ALA A 480 33.35 -17.53 -65.48
CA ALA A 480 32.11 -17.42 -66.25
C ALA A 480 30.97 -16.82 -65.42
N ASN A 481 30.15 -15.97 -66.04
CA ASN A 481 29.10 -15.20 -65.33
C ASN A 481 27.71 -15.81 -65.47
N ASN A 482 27.53 -16.77 -66.36
CA ASN A 482 26.23 -17.37 -66.64
C ASN A 482 26.39 -18.82 -67.15
N LYS A 483 25.27 -19.52 -67.24
CA LYS A 483 25.24 -20.94 -67.64
C LYS A 483 25.65 -21.15 -69.11
N GLU A 484 25.40 -20.19 -69.98
CA GLU A 484 25.72 -20.30 -71.41
C GLU A 484 27.22 -20.29 -71.64
N GLU A 485 27.94 -19.35 -71.02
CA GLU A 485 29.40 -19.31 -71.01
C GLU A 485 29.99 -20.61 -70.48
N ILE A 486 29.47 -21.11 -69.35
CA ILE A 486 29.92 -22.37 -68.75
C ILE A 486 29.72 -23.55 -69.70
N ASN A 487 28.57 -23.64 -70.37
CA ASN A 487 28.30 -24.69 -71.34
C ASN A 487 29.25 -24.65 -72.53
N ASN A 488 29.54 -23.46 -73.07
CA ASN A 488 30.48 -23.30 -74.18
C ASN A 488 31.90 -23.76 -73.77
N ILE A 489 32.33 -23.46 -72.55
CA ILE A 489 33.62 -23.90 -72.02
C ILE A 489 33.66 -25.43 -71.88
N VAL A 490 32.59 -26.04 -71.35
CA VAL A 490 32.47 -27.51 -71.24
C VAL A 490 32.46 -28.18 -72.62
N GLN A 491 31.80 -27.58 -73.60
CA GLN A 491 31.80 -28.07 -74.98
C GLN A 491 33.21 -28.00 -75.60
N GLU A 492 33.91 -26.87 -75.48
CA GLU A 492 35.30 -26.70 -75.95
C GLU A 492 36.22 -27.78 -75.38
N ALA A 493 36.07 -28.09 -74.09
CA ALA A 493 36.84 -29.14 -73.44
C ALA A 493 36.52 -30.56 -73.96
N ASN A 494 35.24 -30.85 -74.22
CA ASN A 494 34.83 -32.13 -74.79
C ASN A 494 35.38 -32.33 -76.21
N GLU A 495 35.28 -31.30 -77.06
CA GLU A 495 35.80 -31.33 -78.43
C GLU A 495 37.32 -31.56 -78.47
N LEU A 496 38.06 -30.96 -77.53
CA LEU A 496 39.49 -31.20 -77.38
C LEU A 496 39.79 -32.63 -76.90
N ASN A 497 39.01 -33.14 -75.95
CA ASN A 497 39.13 -34.52 -75.44
C ASN A 497 38.86 -35.58 -76.51
N GLU A 498 37.93 -35.32 -77.42
CA GLU A 498 37.68 -36.17 -78.59
C GLU A 498 38.80 -36.09 -79.63
N SER A 499 39.33 -34.89 -79.89
CA SER A 499 40.43 -34.67 -80.83
C SER A 499 41.72 -35.41 -80.42
N ASN A 500 42.04 -35.40 -79.12
CA ASN A 500 43.18 -36.13 -78.56
C ASN A 500 42.96 -37.65 -78.55
N SER A 501 41.72 -38.13 -78.61
CA SER A 501 41.40 -39.56 -78.72
C SER A 501 41.67 -40.13 -80.12
N ASN A 502 41.67 -39.31 -81.17
CA ASN A 502 41.78 -39.75 -82.58
C ASN A 502 43.21 -39.77 -83.14
N SER A 503 44.21 -39.33 -82.37
CA SER A 503 45.60 -39.18 -82.86
C SER A 503 46.54 -40.36 -82.55
N SER A 504 46.00 -41.56 -82.30
CA SER A 504 46.78 -42.76 -81.93
C SER A 504 46.85 -43.80 -83.06
N ASN A 505 47.64 -43.56 -84.11
CA ASN A 505 48.25 -44.62 -84.96
C ASN A 505 49.28 -44.05 -85.97
N THR A 506 50.58 -44.02 -85.60
CA THR A 506 51.74 -44.50 -86.39
C THR A 506 53.07 -44.14 -85.73
N SER A 507 53.98 -45.13 -85.69
CA SER A 507 55.29 -45.17 -85.03
C SER A 507 56.38 -44.34 -85.72
N ASN A 508 57.37 -43.82 -84.97
CA ASN A 508 58.78 -44.32 -84.97
C ASN A 508 59.81 -43.38 -84.30
N VAL A 509 60.46 -43.93 -83.26
CA VAL A 509 61.91 -44.06 -82.99
C VAL A 509 62.88 -42.86 -83.16
N ILE A 510 63.28 -42.32 -81.99
CA ILE A 510 64.64 -42.05 -81.43
C ILE A 510 65.66 -41.23 -82.26
N TYR A 511 66.14 -40.09 -81.71
CA TYR A 511 67.54 -39.88 -81.26
C TYR A 511 67.67 -38.65 -80.32
N ASN A 512 68.03 -38.95 -79.06
CA ASN A 512 68.98 -38.26 -78.16
C ASN A 512 69.37 -36.79 -78.43
N THR A 513 69.14 -35.88 -77.47
CA THR A 513 70.16 -35.01 -76.82
C THR A 513 69.55 -33.93 -75.91
N SER A 514 70.18 -33.76 -74.75
CA SER A 514 70.36 -32.50 -74.00
C SER A 514 69.21 -31.94 -73.15
N SER A 515 69.58 -31.76 -71.88
CA SER A 515 69.06 -30.80 -70.91
C SER A 515 68.49 -29.50 -71.50
N THR A 516 67.30 -29.10 -71.06
CA THR A 516 67.02 -27.70 -70.69
C THR A 516 65.88 -27.66 -69.67
N GLN A 517 66.19 -27.04 -68.55
CA GLN A 517 65.29 -26.56 -67.51
C GLN A 517 64.03 -25.87 -68.10
N PRO A 518 62.87 -25.91 -67.41
CA PRO A 518 61.80 -24.97 -67.68
C PRO A 518 62.38 -23.58 -67.41
N THR A 519 62.67 -22.84 -68.46
CA THR A 519 63.00 -21.43 -68.33
C THR A 519 61.68 -20.76 -68.05
N VAL A 520 61.44 -20.48 -66.77
CA VAL A 520 60.31 -19.66 -66.37
C VAL A 520 60.40 -18.35 -67.15
N ASN A 521 59.36 -18.04 -67.92
CA ASN A 521 59.35 -16.86 -68.74
C ASN A 521 59.41 -15.64 -67.82
N LEU A 522 60.48 -14.83 -67.95
CA LEU A 522 60.63 -13.54 -67.25
C LEU A 522 59.36 -12.69 -67.40
N HIS A 523 58.68 -12.80 -68.55
CA HIS A 523 57.42 -12.12 -68.82
C HIS A 523 56.25 -12.63 -67.96
N SER A 524 56.13 -13.94 -67.71
CA SER A 524 55.10 -14.52 -66.84
C SER A 524 55.27 -14.06 -65.39
N LYS A 525 56.52 -14.05 -64.88
CA LYS A 525 56.84 -13.50 -63.55
C LYS A 525 56.52 -12.01 -63.49
N GLN A 526 56.88 -11.23 -64.51
CA GLN A 526 56.60 -9.80 -64.58
C GLN A 526 55.09 -9.52 -64.50
N ILE A 527 54.28 -10.19 -65.33
CA ILE A 527 52.82 -10.03 -65.35
C ILE A 527 52.21 -10.43 -64.00
N ALA A 528 52.69 -11.51 -63.39
CA ALA A 528 52.23 -11.94 -62.07
C ALA A 528 52.51 -10.88 -61.00
N LYS A 529 53.73 -10.32 -60.95
CA LYS A 529 54.06 -9.24 -60.01
C LYS A 529 53.23 -7.97 -60.23
N GLU A 530 52.98 -7.59 -61.49
CA GLU A 530 52.09 -6.46 -61.82
C GLU A 530 50.63 -6.72 -61.38
N LYS A 531 50.17 -7.97 -61.39
CA LYS A 531 48.87 -8.34 -60.81
C LYS A 531 48.87 -8.20 -59.28
N ILE A 532 49.94 -8.65 -58.60
CA ILE A 532 50.12 -8.50 -57.15
C ILE A 532 50.12 -7.02 -56.74
N ASP A 533 50.79 -6.16 -57.50
CA ASP A 533 50.86 -4.71 -57.24
C ASP A 533 49.49 -4.03 -57.20
N LYS A 534 48.52 -4.56 -57.97
CA LYS A 534 47.16 -4.02 -58.08
C LYS A 534 46.21 -4.48 -56.96
N LEU A 535 46.65 -5.37 -56.08
CA LEU A 535 45.82 -5.88 -54.98
C LEU A 535 45.81 -4.86 -53.83
N GLU A 536 44.68 -4.17 -53.68
CA GLU A 536 44.53 -3.01 -52.78
C GLU A 536 44.52 -3.36 -51.28
N TYR A 537 44.16 -4.59 -50.93
CA TYR A 537 44.01 -5.03 -49.54
C TYR A 537 45.20 -5.87 -49.03
N LEU A 538 46.26 -6.00 -49.83
CA LEU A 538 47.52 -6.59 -49.38
C LEU A 538 48.49 -5.49 -48.93
N SER A 539 49.15 -5.74 -47.80
CA SER A 539 50.25 -4.90 -47.34
C SER A 539 51.45 -5.01 -48.28
N GLU A 540 52.36 -4.04 -48.23
CA GLU A 540 53.58 -4.08 -49.05
C GLU A 540 54.48 -5.27 -48.70
N ASP A 541 54.50 -5.69 -47.43
CA ASP A 541 55.25 -6.87 -46.98
C ASP A 541 54.64 -8.16 -47.56
N GLU A 542 53.31 -8.32 -47.52
CA GLU A 542 52.65 -9.49 -48.14
C GLU A 542 52.83 -9.51 -49.66
N LYS A 543 52.71 -8.34 -50.32
CA LYS A 543 53.01 -8.22 -51.75
C LYS A 543 54.44 -8.64 -52.03
N GLN A 544 55.39 -8.24 -51.19
CA GLN A 544 56.79 -8.60 -51.35
C GLN A 544 57.04 -10.09 -51.12
N ASP A 545 56.38 -10.72 -50.15
CA ASP A 545 56.45 -12.17 -49.92
C ASP A 545 55.87 -12.94 -51.11
N PHE A 546 54.70 -12.54 -51.63
CA PHE A 546 54.13 -13.16 -52.84
C PHE A 546 55.04 -12.97 -54.06
N LYS A 547 55.62 -11.78 -54.26
CA LYS A 547 56.59 -11.51 -55.34
C LYS A 547 57.86 -12.35 -55.19
N THR A 548 58.35 -12.55 -53.97
CA THR A 548 59.51 -13.39 -53.67
C THR A 548 59.22 -14.86 -53.95
N ASN A 549 58.03 -15.34 -53.59
CA ASN A 549 57.59 -16.69 -53.91
C ASN A 549 57.46 -16.89 -55.43
N ILE A 550 56.91 -15.91 -56.16
CA ILE A 550 56.87 -15.90 -57.64
C ILE A 550 58.29 -15.91 -58.25
N ASP A 551 59.24 -15.18 -57.65
CA ASP A 551 60.64 -15.21 -58.07
C ASP A 551 61.29 -16.56 -57.88
N ASN A 552 60.92 -17.27 -56.82
CA ASN A 552 61.43 -18.60 -56.47
C ASN A 552 60.71 -19.75 -57.19
N SER A 553 59.59 -19.49 -57.87
CA SER A 553 58.83 -20.51 -58.61
C SER A 553 59.64 -21.11 -59.76
N ASN A 554 59.51 -22.43 -59.93
CA ASN A 554 60.23 -23.23 -60.92
C ASN A 554 59.42 -23.47 -62.21
N ASP A 555 58.12 -23.19 -62.21
CA ASP A 555 57.23 -23.30 -63.37
C ASP A 555 56.07 -22.29 -63.32
N ASP A 556 55.31 -22.19 -64.41
CA ASP A 556 54.18 -21.27 -64.53
C ASP A 556 52.97 -21.65 -63.64
N GLN A 557 52.85 -22.93 -63.24
CA GLN A 557 51.77 -23.39 -62.37
C GLN A 557 51.97 -22.92 -60.93
N GLU A 558 53.20 -22.98 -60.42
CA GLU A 558 53.58 -22.41 -59.13
C GLU A 558 53.31 -20.89 -59.09
N ILE A 559 53.64 -20.17 -60.17
CA ILE A 559 53.32 -18.73 -60.30
C ILE A 559 51.82 -18.49 -60.22
N GLU A 560 51.02 -19.26 -60.96
CA GLU A 560 49.55 -19.11 -60.97
C GLU A 560 48.95 -19.41 -59.59
N ASN A 561 49.46 -20.43 -58.89
CA ASN A 561 49.07 -20.75 -57.51
C ASN A 561 49.37 -19.59 -56.54
N HIS A 562 50.57 -18.97 -56.63
CA HIS A 562 50.90 -17.82 -55.79
C HIS A 562 50.03 -16.60 -56.09
N VAL A 563 49.71 -16.34 -57.35
CA VAL A 563 48.78 -15.25 -57.74
C VAL A 563 47.37 -15.54 -57.21
N SER A 564 46.87 -16.77 -57.35
CA SER A 564 45.56 -17.18 -56.85
C SER A 564 45.47 -17.07 -55.33
N ASN A 565 46.51 -17.49 -54.60
CA ASN A 565 46.59 -17.34 -53.15
C ASN A 565 46.59 -15.87 -52.72
N ALA A 566 47.32 -15.01 -53.44
CA ALA A 566 47.34 -13.58 -53.17
C ALA A 566 45.98 -12.92 -53.45
N GLN A 567 45.30 -13.29 -54.55
CA GLN A 567 43.95 -12.82 -54.88
C GLN A 567 42.93 -13.26 -53.84
N THR A 568 43.00 -14.52 -53.40
CA THR A 568 42.16 -15.08 -52.33
C THR A 568 42.39 -14.33 -51.02
N ASN A 569 43.65 -14.08 -50.65
CA ASN A 569 43.98 -13.32 -49.45
C ASN A 569 43.45 -11.87 -49.53
N ASN A 570 43.62 -11.20 -50.66
CA ASN A 570 43.06 -9.88 -50.92
C ASN A 570 41.52 -9.87 -50.79
N GLN A 571 40.83 -10.84 -51.39
CA GLN A 571 39.37 -10.98 -51.28
C GLN A 571 38.92 -11.24 -49.85
N ASN A 572 39.60 -12.12 -49.11
CA ASN A 572 39.28 -12.39 -47.72
C ASN A 572 39.37 -11.11 -46.88
N LYS A 573 40.42 -10.31 -47.06
CA LYS A 573 40.56 -9.02 -46.38
C LYS A 573 39.52 -8.00 -46.81
N GLN A 574 39.17 -7.95 -48.08
CA GLN A 574 38.07 -7.11 -48.56
C GLN A 574 36.76 -7.50 -47.88
N ASN A 575 36.44 -8.79 -47.79
CA ASN A 575 35.25 -9.28 -47.10
C ASN A 575 35.28 -8.91 -45.61
N ILE A 576 36.44 -8.97 -44.96
CA ILE A 576 36.59 -8.51 -43.57
C ILE A 576 36.26 -7.02 -43.45
N VAL A 577 36.73 -6.17 -44.37
CA VAL A 577 36.40 -4.74 -44.39
C VAL A 577 34.91 -4.51 -44.60
N GLU A 578 34.26 -5.27 -45.47
CA GLU A 578 32.80 -5.22 -45.67
C GLU A 578 32.05 -5.63 -44.39
N ASN A 579 32.45 -6.72 -43.75
CA ASN A 579 31.87 -7.15 -42.47
C ASN A 579 32.03 -6.08 -41.37
N VAL A 580 33.19 -5.42 -41.29
CA VAL A 580 33.42 -4.30 -40.34
C VAL A 580 32.50 -3.13 -40.65
N LYS A 581 32.24 -2.82 -41.93
CA LYS A 581 31.32 -1.76 -42.36
C LYS A 581 29.88 -2.04 -41.94
N ASP A 582 29.48 -3.31 -41.92
CA ASP A 582 28.14 -3.76 -41.54
C ASP A 582 27.88 -3.79 -40.02
N LEU A 583 28.91 -3.58 -39.17
CA LEU A 583 28.71 -3.52 -37.71
C LEU A 583 27.95 -2.25 -37.28
N ASP A 584 26.67 -2.39 -36.95
CA ASP A 584 25.73 -1.28 -36.67
C ASP A 584 26.17 -0.25 -35.61
N LEU A 585 26.89 -0.68 -34.57
CA LEU A 585 27.17 0.14 -33.39
C LEU A 585 28.65 0.53 -33.23
N ILE A 586 29.46 0.30 -34.25
CA ILE A 586 30.85 0.78 -34.30
C ILE A 586 30.89 2.15 -34.97
N SER A 587 31.59 3.11 -34.36
CA SER A 587 31.70 4.46 -34.90
C SER A 587 32.39 4.47 -36.28
N THR A 588 32.01 5.45 -37.11
CA THR A 588 32.59 5.61 -38.45
C THR A 588 34.11 5.75 -38.41
N ASN A 589 34.64 6.51 -37.45
CA ASN A 589 36.09 6.71 -37.31
C ASN A 589 36.81 5.39 -37.04
N ARG A 590 36.27 4.55 -36.15
CA ARG A 590 36.90 3.26 -35.80
C ARG A 590 36.77 2.24 -36.94
N LYS A 591 35.69 2.29 -37.73
CA LYS A 591 35.57 1.52 -39.00
C LYS A 591 36.63 1.95 -40.02
N THR A 592 36.85 3.25 -40.20
CA THR A 592 37.88 3.77 -41.12
C THR A 592 39.29 3.36 -40.68
N SER A 593 39.64 3.52 -39.40
CA SER A 593 40.94 3.07 -38.90
C SER A 593 41.12 1.55 -38.98
N ALA A 594 40.05 0.78 -38.86
CA ALA A 594 40.10 -0.67 -39.03
C ALA A 594 40.34 -1.08 -40.49
N GLU A 595 39.70 -0.42 -41.45
CA GLU A 595 39.96 -0.63 -42.88
C GLU A 595 41.45 -0.38 -43.20
N GLU A 596 42.01 0.71 -42.68
CA GLU A 596 43.43 1.05 -42.88
C GLU A 596 44.37 0.07 -42.17
N TYR A 597 43.99 -0.43 -40.99
CA TYR A 597 44.72 -1.49 -40.30
C TYR A 597 44.73 -2.80 -41.11
N ILE A 598 43.58 -3.22 -41.63
CA ILE A 598 43.42 -4.46 -42.42
C ILE A 598 44.25 -4.40 -43.72
N LYS A 599 44.28 -3.24 -44.40
CA LYS A 599 45.10 -3.06 -45.61
C LYS A 599 46.61 -3.16 -45.35
N ASN A 600 47.06 -2.88 -44.12
CA ASN A 600 48.49 -2.75 -43.78
C ASN A 600 49.06 -3.88 -42.91
N ASN A 601 48.26 -4.86 -42.50
CA ASN A 601 48.70 -5.98 -41.63
C ASN A 601 48.35 -7.33 -42.25
N SER A 602 48.84 -8.43 -41.68
CA SER A 602 48.59 -9.78 -42.19
C SER A 602 47.10 -10.17 -42.17
N LEU A 603 46.72 -11.25 -42.89
CA LEU A 603 45.37 -11.80 -42.82
C LEU A 603 44.96 -12.22 -41.41
N GLU A 604 45.90 -12.77 -40.64
CA GLU A 604 45.65 -13.23 -39.28
C GLU A 604 45.36 -12.05 -38.34
N ASP A 605 46.17 -10.99 -38.41
CA ASP A 605 45.92 -9.75 -37.67
C ASP A 605 44.61 -9.08 -38.08
N SER A 606 44.25 -9.18 -39.37
CA SER A 606 42.99 -8.66 -39.90
C SER A 606 41.78 -9.39 -39.31
N ASN A 607 41.85 -10.71 -39.18
CA ASN A 607 40.81 -11.52 -38.53
C ASN A 607 40.70 -11.17 -37.04
N ILE A 608 41.82 -11.05 -36.33
CA ILE A 608 41.85 -10.65 -34.91
C ILE A 608 41.18 -9.28 -34.74
N LYS A 609 41.47 -8.33 -35.63
CA LYS A 609 40.86 -6.98 -35.59
C LYS A 609 39.35 -7.03 -35.79
N HIS A 610 38.88 -7.85 -36.70
CA HIS A 610 37.45 -8.05 -36.93
C HIS A 610 36.75 -8.71 -35.74
N GLU A 611 37.37 -9.71 -35.11
CA GLU A 611 36.85 -10.33 -33.89
C GLU A 611 36.74 -9.33 -32.73
N GLU A 612 37.77 -8.49 -32.53
CA GLU A 612 37.77 -7.41 -31.52
C GLU A 612 36.58 -6.45 -31.70
N LEU A 613 36.34 -6.01 -32.94
CA LEU A 613 35.27 -5.08 -33.27
C LEU A 613 33.89 -5.74 -33.19
N SER A 614 33.77 -6.99 -33.62
CA SER A 614 32.53 -7.77 -33.51
C SER A 614 32.15 -7.97 -32.04
N ALA A 615 33.11 -8.33 -31.18
CA ALA A 615 32.90 -8.46 -29.75
C ALA A 615 32.44 -7.13 -29.11
N THR A 616 33.05 -6.01 -29.52
CA THR A 616 32.66 -4.66 -29.07
C THR A 616 31.23 -4.31 -29.52
N ASN A 617 30.88 -4.63 -30.77
CA ASN A 617 29.55 -4.39 -31.33
C ASN A 617 28.47 -5.20 -30.59
N ASP A 618 28.74 -6.47 -30.30
CA ASP A 618 27.85 -7.35 -29.54
C ASP A 618 27.62 -6.86 -28.11
N GLU A 619 28.68 -6.38 -27.46
CA GLU A 619 28.57 -5.74 -26.15
C GLU A 619 27.69 -4.48 -26.21
N LYS A 620 27.92 -3.61 -27.19
CA LYS A 620 27.08 -2.44 -27.41
C LYS A 620 25.63 -2.80 -27.72
N LEU A 621 25.37 -3.87 -28.47
CA LEU A 621 24.02 -4.38 -28.73
C LEU A 621 23.34 -4.81 -27.44
N LYS A 622 24.06 -5.48 -26.53
CA LYS A 622 23.55 -5.83 -25.20
C LYS A 622 23.22 -4.58 -24.37
N ILE A 623 24.12 -3.59 -24.33
CA ILE A 623 23.89 -2.33 -23.62
C ILE A 623 22.71 -1.55 -24.23
N ARG A 624 22.62 -1.48 -25.56
CA ARG A 624 21.50 -0.84 -26.27
C ARG A 624 20.17 -1.49 -25.94
N LYS A 625 20.13 -2.83 -25.89
CA LYS A 625 18.96 -3.58 -25.42
C LYS A 625 18.62 -3.22 -23.97
N GLN A 626 19.60 -3.11 -23.08
CA GLN A 626 19.39 -2.67 -21.69
C GLN A 626 18.82 -1.24 -21.62
N ILE A 627 19.39 -0.28 -22.35
CA ILE A 627 18.88 1.10 -22.42
C ILE A 627 17.45 1.15 -22.98
N ASN A 628 17.15 0.33 -23.99
CA ASN A 628 15.83 0.29 -24.60
C ASN A 628 14.78 -0.38 -23.70
N ASN A 629 15.17 -1.46 -23.02
CA ASN A 629 14.32 -2.26 -22.14
C ASN A 629 14.14 -1.64 -20.75
N ALA A 630 15.04 -0.77 -20.31
CA ALA A 630 14.83 0.08 -19.16
C ALA A 630 13.48 0.81 -19.36
N GLN A 631 12.47 0.40 -18.60
CA GLN A 631 11.08 0.72 -18.88
C GLN A 631 10.89 2.24 -18.78
N ILE A 632 9.97 2.78 -19.60
CA ILE A 632 9.47 4.16 -19.45
C ILE A 632 8.92 4.38 -18.03
N VAL A 633 8.56 3.31 -17.34
CA VAL A 633 8.14 3.22 -15.94
C VAL A 633 9.34 3.33 -14.98
N GLY A 634 9.88 4.54 -14.82
CA GLY A 634 10.79 4.89 -13.72
C GLY A 634 12.30 4.66 -13.95
N ASP A 635 12.73 3.87 -14.95
CA ASP A 635 14.15 3.53 -15.14
C ASP A 635 15.05 4.67 -15.56
N ILE A 636 14.74 5.36 -16.64
CA ILE A 636 15.59 6.42 -17.17
C ILE A 636 14.68 7.40 -17.90
N ASP A 637 14.82 8.70 -17.65
CA ASP A 637 14.03 9.70 -18.36
C ASP A 637 14.41 9.74 -19.85
N ARG A 638 13.53 10.34 -20.67
CA ARG A 638 13.69 10.36 -22.14
C ARG A 638 14.97 11.08 -22.58
N ASP A 639 15.41 12.12 -21.89
CA ASP A 639 16.58 12.90 -22.25
C ASP A 639 17.87 12.14 -21.90
N THR A 640 17.94 11.57 -20.70
CA THR A 640 19.06 10.70 -20.29
C THR A 640 19.15 9.46 -21.17
N LYS A 641 18.02 8.84 -21.53
CA LYS A 641 17.99 7.72 -22.50
C LYS A 641 18.57 8.12 -23.85
N ARG A 642 18.23 9.32 -24.35
CA ARG A 642 18.78 9.85 -25.60
C ARG A 642 20.27 10.13 -25.49
N GLU A 643 20.72 10.70 -24.38
CA GLU A 643 22.14 10.96 -24.12
C GLU A 643 22.95 9.67 -24.06
N LEU A 644 22.49 8.65 -23.34
CA LEU A 644 23.14 7.33 -23.27
C LEU A 644 23.19 6.64 -24.62
N LEU A 645 22.11 6.68 -25.41
CA LEU A 645 22.11 6.14 -26.78
C LEU A 645 23.11 6.88 -27.68
N ASN A 646 23.18 8.21 -27.58
CA ASN A 646 24.13 9.02 -28.35
C ASN A 646 25.58 8.73 -27.92
N LYS A 647 25.86 8.64 -26.61
CA LYS A 647 27.18 8.25 -26.09
C LYS A 647 27.59 6.86 -26.58
N LEU A 648 26.66 5.90 -26.56
CA LEU A 648 26.88 4.52 -27.01
C LEU A 648 27.19 4.43 -28.51
N ILE A 649 26.53 5.24 -29.35
CA ILE A 649 26.74 5.25 -30.80
C ILE A 649 28.08 5.89 -31.14
N ASN A 650 28.46 6.98 -30.47
CA ASN A 650 29.61 7.80 -30.86
C ASN A 650 30.94 7.36 -30.25
N ASN A 651 30.96 6.54 -29.20
CA ASN A 651 32.17 6.14 -28.50
C ASN A 651 32.28 4.62 -28.44
N ASP A 652 33.44 4.08 -28.79
CA ASP A 652 33.66 2.63 -28.82
C ASP A 652 34.59 2.14 -27.69
N ASP A 653 35.17 3.04 -26.90
CA ASP A 653 36.12 2.69 -25.86
C ASP A 653 35.45 2.04 -24.64
N GLN A 654 36.17 1.12 -24.00
CA GLN A 654 35.66 0.35 -22.86
C GLN A 654 35.35 1.22 -21.64
N ALA A 655 36.01 2.36 -21.45
CA ALA A 655 35.74 3.24 -20.32
C ALA A 655 34.36 3.89 -20.44
N THR A 656 34.01 4.39 -21.63
CA THR A 656 32.67 4.93 -21.92
C THR A 656 31.59 3.86 -21.81
N LEU A 657 31.84 2.64 -22.32
CA LEU A 657 30.89 1.53 -22.17
C LEU A 657 30.65 1.17 -20.70
N GLN A 658 31.70 1.19 -19.89
CA GLN A 658 31.59 0.96 -18.46
C GLN A 658 30.85 2.10 -17.75
N GLU A 659 31.12 3.37 -18.11
CA GLU A 659 30.38 4.53 -17.58
C GLU A 659 28.87 4.40 -17.84
N ILE A 660 28.48 3.99 -19.05
CA ILE A 660 27.06 3.76 -19.39
C ILE A 660 26.47 2.65 -18.53
N LYS A 661 27.17 1.52 -18.35
CA LYS A 661 26.71 0.41 -17.49
C LYS A 661 26.57 0.84 -16.03
N ASP A 662 27.50 1.66 -15.54
CA ASP A 662 27.46 2.18 -14.17
C ASP A 662 26.27 3.12 -13.97
N ILE A 663 25.99 3.98 -14.95
CA ILE A 663 24.79 4.85 -14.96
C ILE A 663 23.51 4.01 -14.95
N LEU A 664 23.42 2.98 -15.80
CA LEU A 664 22.26 2.07 -15.86
C LEU A 664 22.06 1.34 -14.54
N SER A 665 23.14 0.80 -13.96
CA SER A 665 23.11 0.08 -12.69
C SER A 665 22.68 0.99 -11.54
N LYS A 666 23.14 2.25 -11.54
CA LYS A 666 22.79 3.26 -10.53
C LYS A 666 21.31 3.65 -10.60
N HIS A 667 20.77 3.85 -11.81
CA HIS A 667 19.35 4.15 -11.99
C HIS A 667 18.46 2.97 -11.60
N GLN A 668 18.82 1.77 -12.02
CA GLN A 668 18.13 0.54 -11.63
C GLN A 668 18.14 0.35 -10.11
N ALA A 669 19.27 0.66 -9.44
CA ALA A 669 19.35 0.62 -7.98
C ALA A 669 18.38 1.61 -7.32
N TYR A 670 18.25 2.84 -7.85
CA TYR A 670 17.31 3.83 -7.32
C TYR A 670 15.84 3.42 -7.47
N ASN A 671 15.46 2.78 -8.57
CA ASN A 671 14.10 2.26 -8.70
C ASN A 671 13.82 1.09 -7.80
N ASN A 672 14.76 0.15 -7.71
CA ASN A 672 14.64 -0.95 -6.76
C ASN A 672 14.50 -0.42 -5.33
N GLU A 673 15.19 0.68 -4.99
CA GLU A 673 15.04 1.36 -3.71
C GLU A 673 13.64 1.96 -3.53
N LEU A 674 13.10 2.66 -4.53
CA LEU A 674 11.76 3.24 -4.47
C LEU A 674 10.66 2.16 -4.41
N ILE A 675 10.74 1.13 -5.26
CA ILE A 675 9.83 -0.02 -5.26
C ILE A 675 9.84 -0.69 -3.90
N LYS A 676 11.03 -0.92 -3.33
CA LYS A 676 11.17 -1.47 -1.98
C LYS A 676 10.57 -0.55 -0.93
N ALA A 677 10.82 0.75 -1.00
CA ALA A 677 10.28 1.73 -0.06
C ALA A 677 8.74 1.75 -0.08
N ILE A 678 8.13 1.70 -1.26
CA ILE A 678 6.67 1.61 -1.45
C ILE A 678 6.14 0.28 -0.88
N ALA A 679 6.78 -0.84 -1.20
CA ALA A 679 6.38 -2.15 -0.71
C ALA A 679 6.46 -2.26 0.82
N ASP A 680 7.51 -1.72 1.42
CA ASP A 680 7.66 -1.68 2.88
C ASP A 680 6.63 -0.74 3.52
N PHE A 681 6.27 0.37 2.85
CA PHE A 681 5.20 1.24 3.34
C PHE A 681 3.83 0.55 3.27
N LYS A 682 3.53 -0.20 2.20
CA LYS A 682 2.29 -0.99 2.11
C LYS A 682 2.17 -1.98 3.27
N LYS A 683 3.24 -2.71 3.59
CA LYS A 683 3.26 -3.61 4.76
C LYS A 683 2.99 -2.85 6.07
N LEU A 684 3.56 -1.66 6.23
CA LEU A 684 3.33 -0.83 7.40
C LEU A 684 1.87 -0.33 7.46
N LEU A 685 1.28 0.04 6.33
CA LEU A 685 -0.12 0.46 6.22
C LEU A 685 -1.07 -0.69 6.58
N ASP A 686 -0.81 -1.90 6.06
CA ASP A 686 -1.58 -3.10 6.41
C ASP A 686 -1.50 -3.41 7.90
N LYS A 687 -0.29 -3.25 8.49
CA LYS A 687 -0.10 -3.35 9.94
C LYS A 687 -0.94 -2.31 10.68
N PHE A 688 -0.95 -1.06 10.20
CA PHE A 688 -1.72 0.01 10.84
C PHE A 688 -3.23 -0.23 10.79
N ILE A 689 -3.74 -0.71 9.65
CA ILE A 689 -5.16 -1.07 9.51
C ILE A 689 -5.54 -2.13 10.56
N LYS A 690 -4.76 -3.20 10.69
CA LYS A 690 -5.00 -4.27 11.69
C LYS A 690 -4.91 -3.77 13.13
N ILE A 691 -4.01 -2.83 13.42
CA ILE A 691 -3.93 -2.20 14.73
C ILE A 691 -5.17 -1.35 14.98
N ASN A 692 -5.60 -0.55 13.99
CA ASN A 692 -6.76 0.34 14.13
C ASN A 692 -8.08 -0.43 14.29
N GLU A 693 -8.17 -1.65 13.77
CA GLU A 693 -9.31 -2.54 14.02
C GLU A 693 -9.48 -2.86 15.52
N LYS A 694 -8.36 -2.99 16.25
CA LYS A 694 -8.33 -3.24 17.70
C LYS A 694 -8.64 -1.99 18.53
N VAL A 695 -8.54 -0.79 17.96
CA VAL A 695 -8.86 0.46 18.66
C VAL A 695 -10.38 0.56 18.83
N THR A 696 -10.79 0.72 20.08
CA THR A 696 -12.19 0.81 20.52
C THR A 696 -12.63 2.24 20.75
N ILE A 697 -11.70 3.16 21.03
CA ILE A 697 -11.96 4.60 21.17
C ILE A 697 -12.15 5.25 19.81
N SER A 698 -13.37 5.74 19.53
CA SER A 698 -13.75 6.29 18.22
C SER A 698 -12.95 7.50 17.79
N GLU A 699 -12.56 8.39 18.71
CA GLU A 699 -11.76 9.57 18.36
C GLU A 699 -10.38 9.18 17.80
N LEU A 700 -9.65 8.33 18.53
CA LEU A 700 -8.39 7.75 18.09
C LEU A 700 -8.57 6.90 16.82
N LYS A 701 -9.64 6.09 16.74
CA LYS A 701 -9.94 5.24 15.57
C LYS A 701 -10.19 6.06 14.30
N ASN A 702 -10.95 7.15 14.40
CA ASN A 702 -11.28 8.04 13.29
C ASN A 702 -10.05 8.86 12.84
N GLN A 703 -9.24 9.32 13.80
CA GLN A 703 -7.98 9.98 13.48
C GLN A 703 -7.02 9.03 12.74
N ASN A 704 -6.84 7.82 13.26
CA ASN A 704 -6.05 6.77 12.60
C ASN A 704 -6.61 6.44 11.22
N GLN A 705 -7.93 6.32 11.06
CA GLN A 705 -8.55 6.05 9.77
C GLN A 705 -8.29 7.18 8.77
N THR A 706 -8.29 8.43 9.22
CA THR A 706 -7.94 9.59 8.39
C THR A 706 -6.49 9.49 7.93
N ILE A 707 -5.57 9.14 8.84
CA ILE A 707 -4.16 8.91 8.50
C ILE A 707 -4.04 7.77 7.48
N ILE A 708 -4.65 6.61 7.74
CA ILE A 708 -4.66 5.44 6.83
C ILE A 708 -5.13 5.84 5.42
N ASN A 709 -6.25 6.55 5.32
CA ASN A 709 -6.81 6.96 4.01
C ASN A 709 -5.88 7.91 3.26
N ASN A 710 -5.20 8.82 3.96
CA ASN A 710 -4.25 9.74 3.34
C ASN A 710 -2.96 9.02 2.91
N LEU A 711 -2.46 8.10 3.73
CA LEU A 711 -1.30 7.27 3.40
C LEU A 711 -1.57 6.36 2.19
N ASP A 712 -2.73 5.70 2.13
CA ASP A 712 -3.15 4.89 0.99
C ASP A 712 -3.21 5.72 -0.31
N ARG A 713 -3.76 6.93 -0.25
CA ARG A 713 -3.77 7.86 -1.38
C ARG A 713 -2.35 8.23 -1.82
N ASN A 714 -1.48 8.57 -0.87
CA ASN A 714 -0.10 8.96 -1.18
C ASN A 714 0.68 7.79 -1.81
N ILE A 715 0.48 6.56 -1.33
CA ILE A 715 1.05 5.36 -1.95
C ILE A 715 0.56 5.23 -3.40
N LYS A 716 -0.75 5.31 -3.64
CA LYS A 716 -1.34 5.21 -5.00
C LYS A 716 -0.84 6.29 -5.95
N ASP A 717 -0.66 7.52 -5.48
CA ASP A 717 -0.10 8.62 -6.28
C ASP A 717 1.34 8.31 -6.72
N TYR A 718 2.15 7.77 -5.81
CA TYR A 718 3.54 7.41 -6.09
C TYR A 718 3.63 6.15 -6.99
N GLU A 719 2.72 5.21 -6.86
CA GLU A 719 2.58 4.09 -7.79
C GLU A 719 2.19 4.54 -9.19
N GLN A 720 1.24 5.48 -9.31
CA GLN A 720 0.92 6.07 -10.62
C GLN A 720 2.08 6.87 -11.21
N LYS A 721 2.85 7.58 -10.39
CA LYS A 721 4.07 8.30 -10.83
C LYS A 721 5.15 7.32 -11.31
N LEU A 722 5.28 6.17 -10.65
CA LEU A 722 6.15 5.08 -11.11
C LEU A 722 5.64 4.56 -12.45
N GLU A 723 4.37 4.15 -12.55
CA GLU A 723 3.68 3.61 -13.74
C GLU A 723 3.76 4.51 -14.98
N LYS A 724 3.63 5.82 -14.81
CA LYS A 724 3.64 6.78 -15.93
C LYS A 724 5.05 7.17 -16.40
N GLY A 725 6.09 6.75 -15.67
CA GLY A 725 7.43 7.29 -15.85
C GLY A 725 7.54 8.70 -15.29
N ILE A 726 8.55 8.95 -14.46
CA ILE A 726 8.76 10.25 -13.83
C ILE A 726 9.21 11.26 -14.91
N ASN A 727 8.24 11.93 -15.53
CA ASN A 727 8.42 12.79 -16.71
C ASN A 727 8.92 14.22 -16.41
N SER A 728 9.59 14.45 -15.29
CA SER A 728 10.02 15.81 -14.93
C SER A 728 11.25 15.83 -14.03
N LYS A 729 12.34 16.45 -14.50
CA LYS A 729 13.33 17.29 -13.78
C LYS A 729 13.84 16.93 -12.35
N TRP A 730 13.48 15.78 -11.78
CA TRP A 730 13.64 15.42 -10.36
C TRP A 730 14.19 14.00 -10.21
N LEU A 731 15.01 13.76 -9.17
CA LEU A 731 15.77 12.52 -8.98
C LEU A 731 14.95 11.42 -8.26
N VAL A 732 14.86 10.21 -8.84
CA VAL A 732 14.20 9.01 -8.24
C VAL A 732 14.68 8.76 -6.79
N SER A 733 15.98 8.97 -6.53
CA SER A 733 16.58 8.81 -5.20
C SER A 733 15.96 9.75 -4.16
N GLU A 734 15.51 10.94 -4.55
CA GLU A 734 14.85 11.89 -3.65
C GLU A 734 13.44 11.39 -3.26
N TYR A 735 12.74 10.76 -4.20
CA TYR A 735 11.43 10.13 -3.96
C TYR A 735 11.56 8.93 -3.03
N ALA A 736 12.53 8.05 -3.27
CA ALA A 736 12.83 6.93 -2.38
C ALA A 736 13.13 7.44 -0.95
N ALA A 737 13.93 8.51 -0.82
CA ALA A 737 14.22 9.12 0.48
C ALA A 737 12.98 9.72 1.16
N LYS A 738 12.07 10.36 0.42
CA LYS A 738 10.81 10.90 0.95
C LYS A 738 9.88 9.78 1.44
N VAL A 739 9.69 8.74 0.63
CA VAL A 739 8.89 7.56 1.01
C VAL A 739 9.49 6.87 2.23
N ASN A 740 10.82 6.69 2.27
CA ASN A 740 11.52 6.13 3.42
C ASN A 740 11.38 7.00 4.68
N THR A 741 11.42 8.33 4.54
CA THR A 741 11.20 9.27 5.65
C THR A 741 9.77 9.16 6.19
N ALA A 742 8.78 9.11 5.29
CA ALA A 742 7.38 8.93 5.67
C ALA A 742 7.15 7.58 6.35
N ASN A 743 7.71 6.50 5.80
CA ASN A 743 7.67 5.16 6.38
C ASN A 743 8.28 5.15 7.79
N LYS A 744 9.44 5.79 7.97
CA LYS A 744 10.11 5.90 9.28
C LYS A 744 9.31 6.71 10.30
N ASN A 745 8.80 7.89 9.93
CA ASN A 745 7.96 8.69 10.84
C ASN A 745 6.70 7.92 11.25
N THR A 746 6.03 7.30 10.27
CA THR A 746 4.79 6.56 10.50
C THR A 746 5.03 5.31 11.36
N SER A 747 6.17 4.62 11.17
CA SER A 747 6.47 3.41 11.93
C SER A 747 6.67 3.68 13.42
N TYR A 748 7.28 4.82 13.79
CA TYR A 748 7.40 5.21 15.20
C TYR A 748 6.03 5.37 15.87
N TYR A 749 5.09 6.02 15.18
CA TYR A 749 3.72 6.16 15.70
C TYR A 749 3.02 4.81 15.80
N ILE A 750 3.01 4.02 14.72
CA ILE A 750 2.30 2.73 14.64
C ILE A 750 2.86 1.74 15.67
N ASN A 751 4.18 1.61 15.77
CA ASN A 751 4.80 0.68 16.71
C ASN A 751 4.55 1.08 18.17
N ASN A 752 4.51 2.39 18.47
CA ASN A 752 4.19 2.86 19.80
C ASN A 752 2.70 2.61 20.13
N LEU A 753 1.79 2.89 19.19
CA LEU A 753 0.36 2.61 19.33
C LEU A 753 0.10 1.11 19.57
N GLU A 754 0.74 0.23 18.80
CA GLU A 754 0.65 -1.22 18.99
C GLU A 754 1.09 -1.64 20.39
N LYS A 755 2.26 -1.16 20.84
CA LYS A 755 2.76 -1.43 22.20
C LYS A 755 1.81 -0.92 23.27
N ALA A 756 1.22 0.26 23.07
CA ALA A 756 0.26 0.83 24.01
C ALA A 756 -0.98 -0.05 24.12
N ILE A 757 -1.56 -0.45 22.98
CA ILE A 757 -2.72 -1.35 22.94
C ILE A 757 -2.39 -2.68 23.61
N GLU A 758 -1.29 -3.34 23.23
CA GLU A 758 -0.90 -4.62 23.84
C GLU A 758 -0.66 -4.51 25.35
N PHE A 759 -0.01 -3.42 25.79
CA PHE A 759 0.26 -3.18 27.19
C PHE A 759 -1.03 -3.00 28.00
N ILE A 760 -1.95 -2.16 27.50
CA ILE A 760 -3.20 -1.81 28.16
C ILE A 760 -4.17 -3.00 28.11
N ASP A 761 -4.31 -3.69 26.97
CA ASP A 761 -5.12 -4.90 26.81
C ASP A 761 -4.74 -5.98 27.82
N LYS A 762 -3.43 -6.24 27.97
CA LYS A 762 -2.93 -7.28 28.87
C LYS A 762 -3.18 -6.98 30.35
N ARG A 763 -3.28 -5.71 30.73
CA ARG A 763 -3.29 -5.26 32.13
C ARG A 763 -4.62 -4.68 32.60
N SER A 764 -5.55 -4.45 31.68
CA SER A 764 -6.89 -3.95 32.00
C SER A 764 -7.81 -5.09 32.42
N ARG A 765 -8.50 -4.93 33.56
CA ARG A 765 -9.48 -5.92 34.07
C ARG A 765 -10.71 -6.09 33.19
N ASN A 766 -11.04 -5.08 32.39
CA ASN A 766 -12.22 -5.04 31.53
C ASN A 766 -12.07 -3.95 30.45
N GLN A 767 -13.00 -3.96 29.50
CA GLN A 767 -13.01 -3.03 28.37
C GLN A 767 -13.12 -1.56 28.79
N SER A 768 -13.88 -1.23 29.85
CA SER A 768 -14.03 0.17 30.28
C SER A 768 -12.74 0.78 30.82
N ILE A 769 -11.91 -0.03 31.49
CA ILE A 769 -10.58 0.40 31.96
C ILE A 769 -9.64 0.53 30.76
N ASN A 770 -9.70 -0.44 29.85
CA ASN A 770 -8.93 -0.43 28.61
C ASN A 770 -9.18 0.85 27.79
N ASP A 771 -10.45 1.14 27.50
CA ASP A 771 -10.92 2.31 26.77
C ASP A 771 -10.41 3.60 27.43
N ARG A 772 -10.59 3.74 28.75
CA ARG A 772 -10.12 4.91 29.50
C ARG A 772 -8.62 5.15 29.30
N TYR A 773 -7.79 4.10 29.42
CA TYR A 773 -6.34 4.27 29.33
C TYR A 773 -5.84 4.42 27.88
N LEU A 774 -6.58 3.91 26.89
CA LEU A 774 -6.35 4.23 25.48
C LEU A 774 -6.71 5.69 25.16
N GLU A 775 -7.76 6.23 25.76
CA GLU A 775 -8.11 7.66 25.65
C GLU A 775 -7.06 8.56 26.28
N GLU A 776 -6.57 8.23 27.48
CA GLU A 776 -5.47 8.94 28.13
C GLU A 776 -4.16 8.86 27.32
N TYR A 777 -3.86 7.68 26.74
CA TYR A 777 -2.74 7.53 25.82
C TYR A 777 -2.89 8.46 24.60
N HIS A 778 -4.09 8.50 24.01
CA HIS A 778 -4.38 9.35 22.87
C HIS A 778 -4.18 10.83 23.17
N LYS A 779 -4.70 11.31 24.30
CA LYS A 779 -4.51 12.69 24.78
C LYS A 779 -3.04 13.01 24.96
N ALA A 780 -2.29 12.14 25.65
CA ALA A 780 -0.87 12.34 25.89
C ALA A 780 -0.03 12.35 24.59
N ILE A 781 -0.42 11.58 23.57
CA ILE A 781 0.19 11.64 22.24
C ILE A 781 -0.10 12.99 21.57
N LEU A 782 -1.35 13.45 21.59
CA LEU A 782 -1.72 14.72 20.98
C LEU A 782 -1.02 15.90 21.67
N GLU A 783 -0.98 15.92 23.00
CA GLU A 783 -0.33 17.00 23.77
C GLU A 783 1.16 17.17 23.42
N ASN A 784 1.87 16.07 23.16
CA ASN A 784 3.32 16.10 22.96
C ASN A 784 3.76 16.02 21.49
N TYR A 785 2.90 15.54 20.60
CA TYR A 785 3.24 15.23 19.21
C TYR A 785 2.18 15.68 18.19
N GLU A 786 1.29 16.63 18.54
CA GLU A 786 0.19 17.08 17.66
C GLU A 786 0.68 17.44 16.25
N THR A 787 1.81 18.15 16.17
CA THR A 787 2.38 18.64 14.90
C THR A 787 2.90 17.49 14.05
N GLU A 788 3.59 16.54 14.69
CA GLU A 788 4.12 15.34 14.06
C GLU A 788 2.99 14.42 13.56
N ILE A 789 1.93 14.25 14.34
CA ILE A 789 0.77 13.44 13.95
C ILE A 789 -0.02 14.12 12.82
N LYS A 790 -0.20 15.44 12.86
CA LYS A 790 -0.76 16.21 11.74
C LYS A 790 0.07 16.05 10.48
N CYS A 791 1.40 16.03 10.60
CA CYS A 791 2.31 15.80 9.49
C CYS A 791 2.15 14.40 8.88
N ILE A 792 2.01 13.35 9.70
CA ILE A 792 1.77 11.99 9.20
C ILE A 792 0.40 11.88 8.51
N SER A 793 -0.54 12.75 8.87
CA SER A 793 -1.88 12.84 8.30
C SER A 793 -1.97 13.65 7.00
N THR A 794 -0.87 14.21 6.46
CA THR A 794 -0.96 15.05 5.24
C THR A 794 -1.28 14.23 3.98
N ARG A 795 -1.92 14.89 3.02
CA ARG A 795 -2.26 14.33 1.70
C ARG A 795 -1.10 14.37 0.70
N ASN A 796 0.09 14.75 1.14
CA ASN A 796 1.24 14.87 0.27
C ASN A 796 2.53 14.52 1.01
N PHE A 797 3.32 13.60 0.46
CA PHE A 797 4.67 13.26 0.96
C PHE A 797 5.67 14.41 0.78
N GLU A 798 5.42 15.38 -0.11
CA GLU A 798 6.24 16.58 -0.18
C GLU A 798 6.14 17.47 1.08
N ASP A 799 5.08 17.32 1.88
CA ASP A 799 4.90 18.03 3.15
C ASP A 799 5.49 17.26 4.36
N PHE A 800 5.99 16.03 4.16
CA PHE A 800 6.60 15.24 5.24
C PHE A 800 7.94 15.86 5.65
N ARG A 801 7.90 16.67 6.72
CA ARG A 801 9.12 17.12 7.40
C ARG A 801 9.81 15.94 8.10
N ILE A 802 11.13 16.06 8.27
CA ILE A 802 11.92 15.09 9.01
C ILE A 802 11.63 15.24 10.52
N PHE A 803 10.57 14.61 10.99
CA PHE A 803 10.24 14.49 12.41
C PHE A 803 10.77 13.20 13.06
N ALA A 804 11.54 12.39 12.31
CA ALA A 804 12.06 11.11 12.78
C ALA A 804 12.79 11.22 14.12
N GLN A 805 13.54 12.30 14.36
CA GLN A 805 14.22 12.54 15.64
C GLN A 805 13.23 12.81 16.79
N SER A 806 12.15 13.56 16.53
CA SER A 806 11.11 13.83 17.55
C SER A 806 10.33 12.56 17.83
N LEU A 807 9.80 11.91 16.80
CA LEU A 807 9.00 10.69 16.89
C LEU A 807 9.79 9.48 17.40
N SER A 808 11.12 9.40 17.17
CA SER A 808 11.94 8.33 17.76
C SER A 808 11.94 8.35 19.28
N LYS A 809 11.58 9.48 19.92
CA LYS A 809 11.41 9.54 21.38
C LYS A 809 10.23 8.67 21.87
N LEU A 810 9.29 8.32 21.00
CA LEU A 810 8.23 7.35 21.28
C LEU A 810 8.78 5.93 21.47
N GLU A 811 9.94 5.60 20.89
CA GLU A 811 10.59 4.31 21.13
C GLU A 811 11.32 4.27 22.47
N ASN A 812 11.74 5.42 22.97
CA ASN A 812 12.32 5.52 24.30
C ASN A 812 11.23 5.39 25.36
N ILE A 813 11.21 4.23 26.01
CA ILE A 813 10.30 3.87 27.09
C ILE A 813 10.22 4.95 28.17
N ASN A 814 11.31 5.66 28.46
CA ASN A 814 11.34 6.68 29.51
C ASN A 814 10.66 8.01 29.15
N SER A 815 10.49 8.31 27.85
CA SER A 815 9.83 9.52 27.33
C SER A 815 8.54 9.24 26.59
N SER A 816 8.15 7.97 26.49
CA SER A 816 6.93 7.53 25.82
C SER A 816 5.70 7.81 26.68
N PRO A 817 4.58 8.29 26.10
CA PRO A 817 3.30 8.41 26.78
C PRO A 817 2.86 7.11 27.50
N ILE A 818 3.28 5.95 26.99
CA ILE A 818 2.99 4.65 27.59
C ILE A 818 3.50 4.57 29.04
N LYS A 819 4.63 5.21 29.40
CA LYS A 819 5.14 5.18 30.78
C LYS A 819 4.21 5.89 31.76
N THR A 820 3.64 7.03 31.36
CA THR A 820 2.63 7.74 32.16
C THR A 820 1.40 6.86 32.35
N ILE A 821 0.95 6.19 31.29
CA ILE A 821 -0.18 5.26 31.34
C ILE A 821 0.11 4.05 32.22
N ALA A 822 1.30 3.44 32.09
CA ALA A 822 1.74 2.34 32.93
C ALA A 822 1.73 2.72 34.40
N LYS A 823 2.20 3.94 34.71
CA LYS A 823 2.21 4.48 36.07
C LYS A 823 0.79 4.66 36.63
N GLU A 824 -0.10 5.29 35.89
CA GLU A 824 -1.48 5.53 36.34
C GLU A 824 -2.32 4.24 36.37
N LEU A 825 -2.08 3.29 35.47
CA LEU A 825 -2.71 1.98 35.48
C LEU A 825 -2.26 1.18 36.71
N PHE A 826 -0.95 1.11 36.97
CA PHE A 826 -0.41 0.40 38.13
C PHE A 826 -0.87 1.03 39.45
N LYS A 827 -0.93 2.37 39.53
CA LYS A 827 -1.49 3.08 40.68
C LYS A 827 -2.92 2.68 40.99
N ASN A 828 -3.78 2.59 39.97
CA ASN A 828 -5.16 2.14 40.15
C ASN A 828 -5.25 0.67 40.57
N GLU A 829 -4.40 -0.19 40.02
CA GLU A 829 -4.31 -1.60 40.44
C GLU A 829 -3.88 -1.73 41.90
N ILE A 830 -2.93 -0.92 42.35
CA ILE A 830 -2.53 -0.83 43.75
C ILE A 830 -3.68 -0.38 44.66
N ILE A 831 -4.46 0.63 44.25
CA ILE A 831 -5.62 1.11 45.03
C ILE A 831 -6.61 -0.04 45.24
N LEU A 832 -6.90 -0.82 44.19
CA LEU A 832 -7.78 -1.99 44.28
C LEU A 832 -7.17 -3.08 45.17
N LEU A 833 -5.86 -3.32 45.07
CA LEU A 833 -5.15 -4.31 45.87
C LEU A 833 -5.16 -3.98 47.36
N VAL A 834 -4.84 -2.72 47.70
CA VAL A 834 -4.83 -2.21 49.07
C VAL A 834 -6.24 -2.17 49.63
N GLY A 835 -7.23 -1.72 48.86
CA GLY A 835 -8.63 -1.70 49.29
C GLY A 835 -9.22 -3.08 49.59
N ASN A 836 -8.70 -4.13 48.93
CA ASN A 836 -9.07 -5.53 49.16
C ASN A 836 -8.23 -6.21 50.27
N GLY A 837 -7.21 -5.55 50.80
CA GLY A 837 -6.42 -6.05 51.91
C GLY A 837 -7.18 -6.02 53.24
N ILE A 838 -6.73 -6.81 54.21
CA ILE A 838 -7.28 -6.79 55.57
C ILE A 838 -6.46 -5.79 56.39
N TRP A 839 -7.08 -4.66 56.76
CA TRP A 839 -6.45 -3.55 57.47
C TRP A 839 -7.22 -3.20 58.74
N SER A 840 -6.52 -2.71 59.76
CA SER A 840 -7.14 -1.99 60.88
C SER A 840 -6.50 -0.61 61.04
N ILE A 841 -7.31 0.39 61.37
CA ILE A 841 -6.83 1.75 61.64
C ILE A 841 -7.24 2.09 63.06
N SER A 842 -6.29 2.40 63.94
CA SER A 842 -6.57 2.68 65.34
C SER A 842 -5.82 3.93 65.82
N SER A 843 -6.31 4.57 66.87
CA SER A 843 -5.57 5.64 67.57
C SER A 843 -4.91 5.04 68.80
N GLU A 844 -3.60 4.90 68.77
CA GLU A 844 -2.83 4.20 69.81
C GLU A 844 -1.82 5.13 70.47
N THR A 845 -1.56 4.89 71.76
CA THR A 845 -0.49 5.60 72.48
C THR A 845 0.76 4.77 72.35
N VAL A 846 1.73 5.26 71.56
CA VAL A 846 2.93 4.48 71.25
C VAL A 846 4.14 5.10 71.95
N PRO A 847 4.98 4.31 72.64
CA PRO A 847 6.07 4.86 73.42
C PRO A 847 7.18 5.37 72.48
N TYR A 848 7.44 6.67 72.53
CA TYR A 848 8.56 7.32 71.84
C TYR A 848 9.63 7.71 72.87
N ASN A 849 10.83 7.15 72.75
CA ASN A 849 12.02 7.51 73.53
C ASN A 849 11.76 7.85 75.00
N SER A 850 11.19 6.88 75.74
CA SER A 850 11.02 6.98 77.20
C SER A 850 10.08 8.09 77.70
N ARG A 851 9.36 8.79 76.81
CA ARG A 851 8.30 9.74 77.19
C ARG A 851 6.93 9.11 76.93
N SER A 852 6.07 9.13 77.95
CA SER A 852 4.70 8.66 77.80
C SER A 852 3.87 9.70 77.01
N GLY A 853 3.02 9.19 76.12
CA GLY A 853 1.75 9.87 75.84
C GLY A 853 1.58 10.63 74.54
N TYR A 854 2.20 10.23 73.42
CA TYR A 854 1.72 10.68 72.11
C TYR A 854 0.66 9.71 71.58
N LYS A 855 -0.58 10.17 71.48
CA LYS A 855 -1.64 9.48 70.73
C LYS A 855 -1.34 9.70 69.25
N THR A 856 -0.99 8.63 68.56
CA THR A 856 -0.78 8.62 67.12
C THR A 856 -1.84 7.74 66.46
N LYS A 857 -2.21 8.08 65.23
CA LYS A 857 -3.06 7.21 64.41
C LYS A 857 -2.16 6.23 63.67
N VAL A 858 -2.47 4.94 63.78
CA VAL A 858 -1.68 3.84 63.24
C VAL A 858 -2.53 3.00 62.30
N ALA A 859 -1.95 2.58 61.17
CA ALA A 859 -2.54 1.60 60.28
C ALA A 859 -1.80 0.28 60.41
N LYS A 860 -2.55 -0.81 60.60
CA LYS A 860 -2.01 -2.15 60.78
C LYS A 860 -2.41 -3.06 59.64
N ILE A 861 -1.44 -3.83 59.16
CA ILE A 861 -1.63 -4.88 58.17
C ILE A 861 -1.16 -6.23 58.71
N TYR A 862 -1.88 -7.28 58.33
CA TYR A 862 -1.69 -8.63 58.84
C TYR A 862 -0.76 -9.47 57.95
N PHE A 863 -0.04 -10.43 58.55
CA PHE A 863 0.93 -11.29 57.87
C PHE A 863 0.76 -12.78 58.22
N GLU A 864 1.29 -13.68 57.38
CA GLU A 864 1.23 -15.13 57.59
C GLU A 864 2.06 -15.59 58.80
N GLN A 865 1.44 -16.40 59.66
CA GLN A 865 2.08 -17.00 60.83
C GLN A 865 3.28 -17.86 60.41
N ASN A 866 4.45 -17.65 61.05
CA ASN A 866 5.77 -18.24 60.78
C ASN A 866 6.61 -17.62 59.65
N SER A 867 6.25 -16.44 59.12
CA SER A 867 7.16 -15.69 58.24
C SER A 867 8.33 -15.06 59.01
N SER A 868 9.46 -14.84 58.32
CA SER A 868 10.68 -14.31 58.95
C SER A 868 10.47 -12.88 59.47
N ALA A 869 11.02 -12.59 60.65
CA ALA A 869 11.10 -11.24 61.22
C ALA A 869 11.81 -10.22 60.29
N SER A 870 12.74 -10.69 59.46
CA SER A 870 13.44 -9.86 58.47
C SER A 870 12.69 -9.69 57.14
N ASN A 871 11.63 -10.47 56.90
CA ASN A 871 10.83 -10.40 55.67
C ASN A 871 9.41 -10.96 55.88
N PRO A 872 8.51 -10.20 56.55
CA PRO A 872 7.17 -10.68 56.89
C PRO A 872 6.25 -10.74 55.66
N LYS A 873 5.57 -11.89 55.48
CA LYS A 873 4.73 -12.17 54.30
C LYS A 873 3.30 -11.68 54.52
N ILE A 874 2.94 -10.59 53.84
CA ILE A 874 1.69 -9.85 54.03
C ILE A 874 0.47 -10.65 53.51
N MET A 875 -0.65 -10.60 54.23
CA MET A 875 -1.94 -11.18 53.80
C MET A 875 -2.68 -10.27 52.80
N ILE A 876 -2.06 -10.04 51.65
CA ILE A 876 -2.67 -9.39 50.48
C ILE A 876 -2.76 -10.44 49.37
N ASP A 877 -3.93 -10.58 48.72
CA ASP A 877 -4.08 -11.50 47.60
C ASP A 877 -3.44 -10.94 46.32
N GLU A 878 -2.18 -11.29 46.13
CA GLU A 878 -1.35 -10.91 44.99
C GLU A 878 -1.52 -11.82 43.78
N SER A 879 -2.33 -12.90 43.86
CA SER A 879 -2.41 -13.94 42.82
C SER A 879 -2.77 -13.38 41.44
N TYR A 880 -3.84 -12.59 41.37
CA TYR A 880 -4.27 -11.86 40.16
C TYR A 880 -3.18 -10.93 39.60
N TYR A 881 -2.44 -10.25 40.48
CA TYR A 881 -1.46 -9.24 40.10
C TYR A 881 -0.15 -9.88 39.63
N ARG A 882 0.22 -11.04 40.16
CA ARG A 882 1.36 -11.83 39.67
C ARG A 882 1.12 -12.45 38.29
N GLU A 883 -0.13 -12.67 37.89
CA GLU A 883 -0.46 -13.11 36.52
C GLU A 883 -0.30 -11.98 35.50
N ILE A 884 -0.60 -10.75 35.90
CA ILE A 884 -0.62 -9.57 35.02
C ILE A 884 0.72 -8.83 35.02
N TYR A 885 1.35 -8.73 36.19
CA TYR A 885 2.68 -8.20 36.42
C TYR A 885 3.56 -9.35 36.91
N LYS A 886 4.16 -10.08 35.96
CA LYS A 886 4.86 -11.36 36.20
C LYS A 886 5.90 -11.33 37.33
N ASN A 887 6.54 -10.18 37.54
CA ASN A 887 7.58 -10.00 38.54
C ASN A 887 7.14 -9.10 39.71
N PHE A 888 5.84 -8.82 39.84
CA PHE A 888 5.28 -7.93 40.85
C PHE A 888 5.79 -8.24 42.25
N GLU A 889 6.15 -7.21 42.98
CA GLU A 889 6.74 -7.37 44.30
C GLU A 889 6.24 -6.28 45.25
N ILE A 890 6.02 -6.68 46.51
CA ILE A 890 5.70 -5.77 47.59
C ILE A 890 6.85 -5.85 48.59
N LYS A 891 7.53 -4.71 48.82
CA LYS A 891 8.67 -4.58 49.71
C LYS A 891 8.33 -3.72 50.93
N TRP A 892 8.92 -4.08 52.05
CA TRP A 892 8.93 -3.27 53.27
C TRP A 892 10.02 -2.19 53.20
N TYR A 893 9.68 -0.94 53.53
CA TYR A 893 10.66 0.14 53.64
C TYR A 893 10.84 0.58 55.09
N GLY A 894 11.92 0.12 55.72
CA GLY A 894 12.37 0.60 57.03
C GLY A 894 13.29 1.81 56.89
N ASN A 895 13.17 2.79 57.79
CA ASN A 895 13.97 4.01 57.80
C ASN A 895 15.48 3.70 57.86
N PRO A 896 16.32 4.15 56.90
CA PRO A 896 17.75 3.86 56.89
C PRO A 896 18.56 4.60 57.97
N ASP A 897 18.06 5.72 58.52
CA ASP A 897 18.72 6.45 59.61
C ASP A 897 18.54 5.77 60.98
N TRP A 898 17.69 4.75 61.06
CA TRP A 898 17.35 4.04 62.28
C TRP A 898 18.10 2.70 62.29
N HIS A 899 19.39 2.76 62.61
CA HIS A 899 20.16 1.55 62.91
C HIS A 899 19.52 0.80 64.09
N LYS A 900 18.92 -0.35 63.75
CA LYS A 900 18.12 -1.30 64.56
C LYS A 900 16.62 -1.06 64.36
N SER A 901 15.97 -2.03 63.70
CA SER A 901 14.56 -2.32 63.91
C SER A 901 14.32 -2.45 65.42
N THR A 902 13.80 -1.43 66.08
CA THR A 902 13.27 -1.61 67.44
C THR A 902 11.95 -2.35 67.27
N ALA A 903 12.04 -3.68 67.18
CA ALA A 903 10.88 -4.52 67.35
C ALA A 903 10.37 -4.26 68.76
N ILE A 904 9.21 -3.62 68.89
CA ILE A 904 8.61 -3.39 70.20
C ILE A 904 8.03 -4.73 70.62
N LYS A 905 8.65 -5.38 71.62
CA LYS A 905 8.20 -6.66 72.12
C LYS A 905 7.05 -6.43 73.11
N LYS A 906 5.86 -6.90 72.77
CA LYS A 906 4.76 -7.11 73.72
C LYS A 906 4.51 -8.60 73.89
N ASP A 907 3.87 -8.97 75.00
CA ASP A 907 3.84 -10.33 75.57
C ASP A 907 3.34 -11.48 74.67
N ASN A 908 3.01 -11.26 73.39
CA ASN A 908 2.77 -12.30 72.37
C ASN A 908 3.12 -11.92 70.90
N GLY A 909 4.01 -10.95 70.62
CA GLY A 909 4.39 -10.60 69.24
C GLY A 909 5.40 -9.45 69.10
N TYR A 910 5.96 -9.29 67.88
CA TYR A 910 6.85 -8.18 67.51
C TYR A 910 6.08 -7.15 66.67
N ASP A 911 6.06 -5.89 67.10
CA ASP A 911 5.55 -4.76 66.30
C ASP A 911 6.73 -4.06 65.58
N TYR A 912 6.63 -3.90 64.25
CA TYR A 912 7.63 -3.21 63.43
C TYR A 912 7.08 -1.86 62.94
N LEU A 913 7.89 -0.82 63.11
CA LEU A 913 7.66 0.52 62.54
C LEU A 913 8.15 0.53 61.10
N SER A 914 7.24 0.72 60.15
CA SER A 914 7.57 0.91 58.74
C SER A 914 7.21 2.31 58.28
N ASP A 915 8.07 2.90 57.44
CA ASP A 915 7.81 4.18 56.79
C ASP A 915 6.92 4.01 55.54
N GLY A 916 6.45 2.80 55.21
CA GLY A 916 5.49 2.54 54.14
C GLY A 916 5.69 1.20 53.43
N LEU A 917 4.77 0.89 52.51
CA LEU A 917 4.89 -0.27 51.61
C LEU A 917 5.32 0.20 50.22
N ILE A 918 6.33 -0.44 49.65
CA ILE A 918 6.76 -0.22 48.26
C ILE A 918 6.12 -1.29 47.39
N PHE A 919 5.33 -0.85 46.43
CA PHE A 919 4.76 -1.68 45.38
C PHE A 919 5.59 -1.47 44.13
N ASP A 920 6.19 -2.56 43.64
CA ASP A 920 7.10 -2.58 42.51
C ASP A 920 6.46 -3.40 41.37
N SER A 921 6.21 -2.77 40.23
CA SER A 921 5.66 -3.47 39.07
C SER A 921 6.65 -4.48 38.51
N ASN A 922 7.97 -4.23 38.67
CA ASN A 922 9.08 -4.99 38.09
C ASN A 922 8.86 -5.34 36.60
N ASP A 923 8.16 -4.49 35.87
CA ASP A 923 7.99 -4.56 34.42
C ASP A 923 8.96 -3.60 33.70
N GLU A 924 8.89 -3.56 32.37
CA GLU A 924 9.78 -2.76 31.53
C GLU A 924 9.74 -1.23 31.82
N PHE A 925 8.71 -0.75 32.53
CA PHE A 925 8.59 0.66 32.93
C PHE A 925 9.15 0.94 34.32
N GLY A 926 9.43 -0.12 35.11
CA GLY A 926 10.02 -0.03 36.44
C GLY A 926 9.22 0.85 37.40
N THR A 927 7.89 0.81 37.33
CA THR A 927 7.02 1.68 38.12
C THR A 927 7.03 1.26 39.58
N LYS A 928 7.37 2.20 40.47
CA LYS A 928 7.42 1.96 41.92
C LYS A 928 6.65 3.03 42.66
N PHE A 929 5.78 2.58 43.57
CA PHE A 929 5.08 3.47 44.46
C PHE A 929 5.33 3.08 45.89
N LYS A 930 5.80 4.04 46.67
CA LYS A 930 5.72 3.97 48.12
C LYS A 930 4.36 4.52 48.55
N ILE A 931 3.59 3.72 49.26
CA ILE A 931 2.29 4.13 49.79
C ILE A 931 2.42 4.55 51.24
N TRP A 932 1.86 5.73 51.53
CA TRP A 932 1.62 6.25 52.86
C TRP A 932 0.11 6.36 53.13
N ILE A 933 -0.31 6.23 54.39
CA ILE A 933 -1.72 6.36 54.76
C ILE A 933 -1.93 7.72 55.41
N LYS A 934 -2.72 8.57 54.74
CA LYS A 934 -2.91 9.98 55.07
C LYS A 934 -3.56 10.15 56.45
N GLY A 935 -2.94 10.98 57.29
CA GLY A 935 -3.43 11.27 58.65
C GLY A 935 -2.97 10.29 59.73
N ASN A 936 -2.05 9.39 59.41
CA ASN A 936 -1.38 8.47 60.35
C ASN A 936 0.10 8.84 60.50
N ASP A 937 0.67 8.64 61.70
CA ASP A 937 2.08 8.98 61.95
C ASP A 937 3.02 7.77 61.83
N ALA A 938 2.50 6.53 61.74
CA ALA A 938 3.29 5.31 61.52
C ALA A 938 2.47 4.11 61.01
N LEU A 939 3.12 3.18 60.29
CA LEU A 939 2.53 1.92 59.79
C LEU A 939 3.08 0.73 60.59
N TYR A 940 2.19 -0.09 61.13
CA TYR A 940 2.51 -1.21 62.04
C TYR A 940 2.17 -2.58 61.43
N ILE A 941 2.89 -3.59 61.86
CA ILE A 941 2.66 -4.99 61.51
C ILE A 941 2.23 -5.73 62.76
N GLU A 942 1.06 -6.37 62.74
CA GLU A 942 0.53 -7.12 63.89
C GLU A 942 0.43 -8.61 63.56
N ASN A 943 0.95 -9.46 64.45
CA ASN A 943 0.92 -10.91 64.31
C ASN A 943 -0.44 -11.45 64.78
N ILE A 944 -1.19 -12.10 63.90
CA ILE A 944 -2.37 -12.87 64.28
C ILE A 944 -2.05 -14.36 64.13
N PRO A 945 -2.48 -15.22 65.06
CA PRO A 945 -2.36 -16.63 64.84
C PRO A 945 -3.28 -17.04 63.68
N SER A 946 -2.74 -17.72 62.66
CA SER A 946 -3.31 -18.22 61.39
C SER A 946 -4.53 -17.53 60.73
N LYS A 947 -4.59 -17.53 59.38
CA LYS A 947 -5.74 -17.03 58.60
C LYS A 947 -7.09 -17.60 59.09
N GLU A 948 -7.09 -18.85 59.56
CA GLU A 948 -8.25 -19.54 60.13
C GLU A 948 -8.61 -19.08 61.55
N GLU A 949 -7.65 -18.67 62.39
CA GLU A 949 -7.96 -18.11 63.72
C GLU A 949 -8.51 -16.68 63.64
N TYR A 950 -8.04 -15.86 62.71
CA TYR A 950 -8.60 -14.53 62.47
C TYR A 950 -10.04 -14.62 61.95
N MET A 951 -10.28 -15.47 60.95
CA MET A 951 -11.60 -15.70 60.35
C MET A 951 -12.57 -16.45 61.27
N SER A 952 -12.07 -17.12 62.33
CA SER A 952 -12.92 -17.78 63.34
C SER A 952 -13.20 -16.94 64.58
N LYS A 953 -12.33 -15.98 64.92
CA LYS A 953 -12.59 -14.95 65.94
C LYS A 953 -13.50 -13.82 65.43
N HIS A 954 -13.56 -13.60 64.12
CA HIS A 954 -14.44 -12.63 63.49
C HIS A 954 -15.26 -13.33 62.41
N SER A 955 -16.55 -13.49 62.67
CA SER A 955 -17.43 -14.11 61.69
C SER A 955 -17.52 -13.24 60.43
N ALA A 956 -17.72 -13.83 59.25
CA ALA A 956 -17.68 -13.10 57.96
C ALA A 956 -18.60 -11.86 57.89
N SER A 957 -19.59 -11.75 58.80
CA SER A 957 -20.47 -10.58 58.94
C SER A 957 -20.00 -9.50 59.93
N GLU A 958 -18.98 -9.75 60.75
CA GLU A 958 -18.37 -8.78 61.69
C GLU A 958 -17.18 -8.05 61.08
N ILE A 959 -16.52 -8.66 60.07
CA ILE A 959 -15.46 -8.01 59.27
C ILE A 959 -15.96 -6.73 58.55
N GLN A 960 -17.28 -6.54 58.42
CA GLN A 960 -17.93 -5.38 57.79
C GLN A 960 -18.83 -4.52 58.72
N LYS A 961 -18.96 -4.83 60.02
CA LYS A 961 -20.00 -4.21 60.89
C LYS A 961 -19.54 -3.46 62.16
N ASP A 962 -18.24 -3.25 62.41
CA ASP A 962 -17.82 -2.28 63.44
C ASP A 962 -17.83 -0.85 62.86
N SER A 963 -18.94 -0.16 63.07
CA SER A 963 -19.27 1.11 62.42
C SER A 963 -18.71 2.37 63.10
N ASP A 964 -17.70 2.26 63.97
CA ASP A 964 -17.00 3.44 64.52
C ASP A 964 -15.47 3.42 64.38
N VAL A 965 -14.91 2.42 63.70
CA VAL A 965 -13.48 2.40 63.36
C VAL A 965 -13.30 1.84 61.94
N SER A 966 -12.88 2.68 60.99
CA SER A 966 -12.87 2.37 59.56
C SER A 966 -11.79 1.34 59.19
N HIS A 967 -12.20 0.09 58.93
CA HIS A 967 -11.31 -1.03 58.52
C HIS A 967 -11.05 -1.13 57.00
N HIS A 968 -11.60 -0.21 56.21
CA HIS A 968 -11.34 -0.16 54.77
C HIS A 968 -10.54 1.09 54.42
N ILE A 969 -9.29 0.90 53.98
CA ILE A 969 -8.51 1.96 53.36
C ILE A 969 -9.18 2.32 52.04
N LYS A 970 -9.67 3.55 51.95
CA LYS A 970 -10.26 4.10 50.73
C LYS A 970 -9.19 4.84 49.92
N PRO A 971 -9.38 5.05 48.60
CA PRO A 971 -8.41 5.73 47.76
C PRO A 971 -7.95 7.10 48.32
N GLU A 972 -8.86 7.86 48.92
CA GLU A 972 -8.60 9.17 49.54
C GLU A 972 -7.70 9.12 50.78
N HIS A 973 -7.52 7.94 51.37
CA HIS A 973 -6.62 7.71 52.51
C HIS A 973 -5.21 7.32 52.06
N LEU A 974 -4.96 7.15 50.77
CA LEU A 974 -3.65 6.75 50.23
C LEU A 974 -2.90 7.94 49.65
N GLU A 975 -1.66 8.10 50.09
CA GLU A 975 -0.70 9.02 49.53
C GLU A 975 0.36 8.21 48.78
N PHE A 976 0.50 8.51 47.49
CA PHE A 976 1.44 7.83 46.59
C PHE A 976 2.69 8.69 46.44
N ILE A 977 3.83 8.15 46.86
CA ILE A 977 5.15 8.75 46.70
C ILE A 977 5.85 7.96 45.59
N ASP A 978 6.23 8.65 44.52
CA ASP A 978 7.03 8.08 43.42
C ASP A 978 8.42 7.71 43.97
N TYR A 979 8.83 6.45 43.82
CA TYR A 979 10.01 5.90 44.50
C TYR A 979 11.14 5.55 43.54
#